data_AF-A0A316PH60-F1
#
_entry.id   AF-A0A316PH60-F1
#
_cell.length_a   1.000
_cell.length_b   1.000
_cell.length_c   1.000
_cell.angle_alpha   90.00
_cell.angle_beta   90.00
_cell.angle_gamma   90.00
#
_symmetry.space_group_name_H-M   'P 1'
#
loop_
_entity.id
_entity.type
_entity.pdbx_description
1 polymer ?
#
loop_
_entity_poly.entity_id
_entity_poly.type
_entity_poly.pdbx_seq_one_letter_code
_entity_poly.pdbx_strand_id
1 'polypeptide(L)'
;MCIKICTFAYCVGSGTRQKGSNGYSRKGAMDMTERSIYSLYERDKRGKLTIRALIDVLDKAVAENAPVIFMCRKAYWLYRSLRSCLRDWDKKYGSLVVLSNRFVIKESISTLDDQYHTVYVFDDTVNTGRSLYQIYEFIMRMNPNLEIKMVVACAPESKLELKNKLMMQEDDSALVERFFESLTICYYVGIDEIGWISSQEIFMYQQEMIPYVIELPFIRPAIEENREETTGNPYIISFQREIFRGLCAAGGTQWKYVDNSYLWPDRLDSVTGDEEIKCGFFQYYNPYVVKTLGDYAPELIVKCRYEEAGDNVQMIFTPFAVMDSISFEDAWAIFNCLYMNTNYLKQKKKVYRQLKEKEAVEENAVSMKQLGIAVFRANVFFFSLYVYSAFRTMVSKVTNCQLMLDQQFMGESFSEDFIKYTGKLSEWKPEEFLERIRNLKPVTKILRQNEFRNIEYEHIKNDIPGLLAQIRLEILRKKRQKADNIFTPIEEIEDYVFHKTSDKDFQTRKQMLLSVILQMTDQSVIGNSLRVEDNIIYRGYRYGENSDVVLPFRNSYIQFIVEVFYHNCEKICQYDSKKSRRLYFNLISYMFHELESWMEDHGYLNVFVSAEELEWGSLYYSDERTDMDTLIKNKRMLMQDNRDRLMERIFRKWIDEFSDSWGEDLKYIGIL
;
A
#
# COMPACT_ATOMS: atom_id res chain seq x y z
N MET A 1 -22.45 -36.38 46.14
CA MET A 1 -21.63 -37.50 45.61
C MET A 1 -20.87 -36.94 44.41
N CYS A 2 -19.66 -36.38 44.52
CA CYS A 2 -18.36 -36.95 44.92
C CYS A 2 -17.97 -38.22 44.14
N ILE A 3 -16.87 -38.13 43.35
CA ILE A 3 -15.69 -39.02 43.22
C ILE A 3 -14.94 -38.59 41.93
N LYS A 4 -13.79 -37.88 42.03
CA LYS A 4 -12.37 -38.35 42.09
C LYS A 4 -11.91 -39.04 40.78
N ILE A 5 -11.04 -38.43 39.96
CA ILE A 5 -9.55 -38.41 39.99
C ILE A 5 -8.91 -39.81 40.08
N CYS A 6 -8.15 -40.20 39.05
CA CYS A 6 -6.75 -40.69 39.07
C CYS A 6 -6.41 -41.36 37.72
N THR A 7 -5.47 -40.84 36.90
CA THR A 7 -4.01 -41.11 36.89
C THR A 7 -3.64 -42.55 36.56
N PHE A 8 -2.87 -42.78 35.49
CA PHE A 8 -1.76 -43.75 35.49
C PHE A 8 -0.71 -43.38 34.43
N ALA A 9 0.55 -43.52 34.82
CA ALA A 9 1.76 -43.16 34.11
C ALA A 9 2.61 -44.41 33.80
N TYR A 10 3.67 -44.19 33.02
CA TYR A 10 4.89 -45.00 32.79
C TYR A 10 4.84 -46.19 31.82
N CYS A 11 5.71 -46.17 30.79
CA CYS A 11 7.06 -46.73 30.93
C CYS A 11 7.97 -46.48 29.70
N VAL A 12 9.26 -46.33 30.01
CA VAL A 12 10.42 -46.08 29.14
C VAL A 12 11.04 -47.42 28.70
N GLY A 13 11.64 -47.49 27.50
CA GLY A 13 12.45 -48.64 27.08
C GLY A 13 13.35 -48.34 25.88
N SER A 14 14.65 -48.48 26.10
CA SER A 14 15.82 -48.04 25.34
C SER A 14 16.32 -48.99 24.21
N GLY A 15 17.04 -48.46 23.21
CA GLY A 15 18.37 -48.99 22.83
C GLY A 15 18.61 -49.74 21.50
N THR A 16 19.15 -49.01 20.52
CA THR A 16 20.24 -49.36 19.56
C THR A 16 20.09 -50.43 18.45
N ARG A 17 20.27 -50.01 17.18
CA ARG A 17 21.39 -50.47 16.31
C ARG A 17 21.53 -49.63 15.01
N GLN A 18 22.77 -49.20 14.75
CA GLN A 18 23.25 -48.55 13.52
C GLN A 18 23.30 -49.50 12.32
N LYS A 19 23.04 -48.97 11.12
CA LYS A 19 23.74 -49.28 9.86
C LYS A 19 23.78 -48.02 9.01
N GLY A 20 24.97 -47.65 8.52
CA GLY A 20 25.24 -46.43 7.77
C GLY A 20 25.31 -46.61 6.26
N SER A 21 25.80 -45.52 5.64
CA SER A 21 26.22 -45.27 4.25
C SER A 21 25.11 -45.13 3.19
N ASN A 22 24.85 -43.90 2.70
CA ASN A 22 25.70 -43.23 1.71
C ASN A 22 25.32 -41.76 1.55
N GLY A 23 26.35 -40.91 1.54
CA GLY A 23 26.24 -39.48 1.36
C GLY A 23 26.10 -39.07 -0.10
N TYR A 24 25.24 -38.08 -0.34
CA TYR A 24 25.43 -37.09 -1.39
C TYR A 24 25.36 -35.71 -0.76
N SER A 25 26.50 -35.03 -0.80
CA SER A 25 26.70 -33.64 -0.40
C SER A 25 25.79 -32.72 -1.25
N ARG A 26 24.75 -32.15 -0.64
CA ARG A 26 24.17 -30.87 -1.08
C ARG A 26 24.84 -29.77 -0.28
N LYS A 27 25.69 -28.99 -0.95
CA LYS A 27 26.18 -27.70 -0.46
C LYS A 27 24.99 -26.77 -0.18
N GLY A 28 24.96 -26.24 1.05
CA GLY A 28 24.38 -24.93 1.39
C GLY A 28 22.86 -24.80 1.34
N ALA A 29 22.13 -25.59 2.13
CA ALA A 29 20.80 -25.16 2.56
C ALA A 29 20.99 -24.24 3.78
N MET A 30 20.69 -22.95 3.62
CA MET A 30 20.61 -21.99 4.72
C MET A 30 19.51 -22.45 5.68
N ASP A 31 19.85 -22.65 6.93
CA ASP A 31 18.92 -23.04 7.98
C ASP A 31 18.17 -21.77 8.45
N MET A 32 16.91 -21.63 8.05
CA MET A 32 16.05 -20.45 8.20
C MET A 32 14.92 -20.74 9.20
N THR A 33 14.53 -19.74 9.99
CA THR A 33 13.43 -19.84 10.95
C THR A 33 12.11 -20.14 10.22
N GLU A 34 11.41 -21.22 10.59
CA GLU A 34 10.21 -21.79 9.92
C GLU A 34 8.98 -20.85 9.79
N ARG A 35 9.01 -19.62 10.30
CA ARG A 35 7.94 -18.62 10.22
C ARG A 35 8.50 -17.23 9.91
N SER A 36 8.97 -17.03 8.69
CA SER A 36 9.26 -15.67 8.20
C SER A 36 8.57 -15.43 6.86
N ILE A 37 8.36 -14.16 6.48
CA ILE A 37 7.89 -13.73 5.14
C ILE A 37 8.62 -14.52 4.05
N TYR A 38 9.93 -14.67 4.21
CA TYR A 38 10.76 -15.40 3.25
C TYR A 38 10.31 -16.86 3.08
N SER A 39 10.01 -17.56 4.18
CA SER A 39 9.50 -18.94 4.14
C SER A 39 8.13 -19.05 3.45
N LEU A 40 7.27 -18.03 3.59
CA LEU A 40 5.97 -17.96 2.92
C LEU A 40 6.13 -17.67 1.41
N TYR A 41 7.01 -16.73 1.05
CA TYR A 41 7.35 -16.46 -0.36
C TYR A 41 7.99 -17.67 -1.04
N GLU A 42 8.84 -18.44 -0.36
CA GLU A 42 9.51 -19.60 -0.95
C GLU A 42 8.58 -20.81 -1.15
N ARG A 43 7.50 -20.91 -0.37
CA ARG A 43 6.47 -21.95 -0.53
C ARG A 43 5.66 -21.76 -1.81
N ASP A 44 5.39 -20.51 -2.17
CA ASP A 44 4.68 -20.18 -3.38
C ASP A 44 5.60 -20.03 -4.60
N LYS A 45 5.18 -20.56 -5.75
CA LYS A 45 5.93 -20.45 -7.01
C LYS A 45 6.24 -18.98 -7.36
N ARG A 46 5.25 -18.09 -7.27
CA ARG A 46 5.34 -16.70 -7.71
C ARG A 46 6.17 -15.88 -6.74
N GLY A 47 5.92 -16.05 -5.44
CA GLY A 47 6.76 -15.45 -4.41
C GLY A 47 8.25 -15.80 -4.58
N LYS A 48 8.54 -17.08 -4.86
CA LYS A 48 9.90 -17.54 -5.12
C LYS A 48 10.55 -16.89 -6.35
N LEU A 49 9.79 -16.63 -7.41
CA LEU A 49 10.29 -15.90 -8.58
C LEU A 49 10.68 -14.47 -8.21
N THR A 50 9.83 -13.78 -7.44
CA THR A 50 10.06 -12.40 -6.97
C THR A 50 11.30 -12.29 -6.09
N ILE A 51 11.45 -13.18 -5.11
CA ILE A 51 12.63 -13.24 -4.24
C ILE A 51 13.91 -13.57 -5.03
N ARG A 52 13.83 -14.50 -5.98
CA ARG A 52 15.00 -14.87 -6.80
C ARG A 52 15.47 -13.69 -7.65
N ALA A 53 14.55 -12.97 -8.28
CA ALA A 53 14.90 -11.76 -9.03
C ALA A 53 15.55 -10.70 -8.14
N LEU A 54 15.03 -10.49 -6.93
CA LEU A 54 15.63 -9.58 -5.95
C LEU A 54 17.06 -9.99 -5.58
N ILE A 55 17.30 -11.27 -5.24
CA ILE A 55 18.64 -11.78 -4.91
C ILE A 55 19.60 -11.60 -6.10
N ASP A 56 19.15 -11.93 -7.32
CA ASP A 56 19.96 -11.77 -8.53
C ASP A 56 20.36 -10.29 -8.76
N VAL A 57 19.48 -9.33 -8.45
CA VAL A 57 19.79 -7.90 -8.54
C VAL A 57 20.79 -7.47 -7.46
N LEU A 58 20.58 -7.90 -6.22
CA LEU A 58 21.50 -7.59 -5.12
C LEU A 58 22.91 -8.14 -5.39
N ASP A 59 23.02 -9.37 -5.92
CA ASP A 59 24.29 -9.99 -6.25
C ASP A 59 25.04 -9.26 -7.37
N LYS A 60 24.33 -8.84 -8.42
CA LYS A 60 24.90 -8.02 -9.49
C LYS A 60 25.34 -6.64 -8.99
N ALA A 61 24.51 -6.00 -8.16
CA ALA A 61 24.81 -4.69 -7.61
C ALA A 61 26.04 -4.72 -6.69
N VAL A 62 26.24 -5.77 -5.89
CA VAL A 62 27.50 -5.97 -5.14
C VAL A 62 28.68 -6.15 -6.09
N ALA A 63 28.55 -7.00 -7.11
CA ALA A 63 29.64 -7.29 -8.04
C ALA A 63 30.09 -6.04 -8.84
N GLU A 64 29.15 -5.15 -9.16
CA GLU A 64 29.40 -3.93 -9.93
C GLU A 64 29.64 -2.69 -9.06
N ASN A 65 29.63 -2.84 -7.73
CA ASN A 65 29.66 -1.73 -6.77
C ASN A 65 28.60 -0.65 -7.11
N ALA A 66 27.35 -1.08 -7.28
CA ALA A 66 26.25 -0.23 -7.72
C ALA A 66 25.19 -0.08 -6.60
N PRO A 67 24.62 1.13 -6.40
CA PRO A 67 23.47 1.32 -5.53
C PRO A 67 22.22 0.65 -6.09
N VAL A 68 21.29 0.31 -5.18
CA VAL A 68 19.96 -0.23 -5.52
C VAL A 68 18.86 0.70 -5.02
N ILE A 69 17.97 1.09 -5.92
CA ILE A 69 16.79 1.93 -5.64
C ILE A 69 15.53 1.06 -5.70
N PHE A 70 14.76 1.04 -4.60
CA PHE A 70 13.47 0.35 -4.55
C PHE A 70 12.30 1.26 -4.93
N MET A 71 11.49 0.81 -5.89
CA MET A 71 10.50 1.64 -6.58
C MET A 71 9.19 1.88 -5.84
N CYS A 72 8.77 0.94 -5.02
CA CYS A 72 7.51 1.06 -4.30
C CYS A 72 7.65 0.61 -2.85
N ARG A 73 6.58 0.79 -2.07
CA ARG A 73 6.54 0.32 -0.69
C ARG A 73 6.69 -1.20 -0.60
N LYS A 74 6.11 -1.94 -1.54
CA LYS A 74 6.18 -3.41 -1.57
C LYS A 74 7.60 -3.87 -1.84
N ALA A 75 8.20 -3.50 -2.97
CA ALA A 75 9.59 -3.81 -3.30
C ALA A 75 10.58 -3.43 -2.18
N TYR A 76 10.41 -2.26 -1.54
CA TYR A 76 11.23 -1.86 -0.40
C TYR A 76 11.08 -2.79 0.81
N TRP A 77 9.84 -3.12 1.20
CA TRP A 77 9.58 -4.01 2.33
C TRP A 77 9.93 -5.47 2.03
N LEU A 78 9.87 -5.90 0.77
CA LEU A 78 10.40 -7.19 0.32
C LEU A 78 11.90 -7.30 0.62
N TYR A 79 12.68 -6.30 0.21
CA TYR A 79 14.11 -6.21 0.53
C TYR A 79 14.37 -6.23 2.04
N ARG A 80 13.63 -5.42 2.80
CA ARG A 80 13.82 -5.32 4.24
C ARG A 80 13.51 -6.62 4.97
N SER A 81 12.49 -7.33 4.51
CA SER A 81 12.12 -8.65 5.02
C SER A 81 13.19 -9.69 4.69
N LEU A 82 13.76 -9.63 3.49
CA LEU A 82 14.89 -10.48 3.11
C LEU A 82 16.11 -10.20 4.00
N ARG A 83 16.44 -8.92 4.23
CA ARG A 83 17.54 -8.50 5.10
C ARG A 83 17.41 -9.01 6.53
N SER A 84 16.22 -8.98 7.12
CA SER A 84 16.02 -9.50 8.48
C SER A 84 16.09 -11.02 8.58
N CYS A 85 15.89 -11.75 7.47
CA CYS A 85 15.92 -13.21 7.44
C CYS A 85 17.29 -13.80 7.12
N LEU A 86 18.15 -13.06 6.39
CA LEU A 86 19.46 -13.55 5.97
C LEU A 86 20.54 -13.28 7.04
N ARG A 87 20.96 -14.34 7.76
CA ARG A 87 21.99 -14.27 8.81
C ARG A 87 23.33 -13.68 8.34
N ASP A 88 23.74 -13.97 7.10
CA ASP A 88 24.99 -13.48 6.51
C ASP A 88 24.81 -12.18 5.70
N TRP A 89 23.72 -11.42 5.92
CA TRP A 89 23.42 -10.21 5.17
C TRP A 89 24.60 -9.25 5.15
N ASP A 90 25.12 -8.85 6.31
CA ASP A 90 26.20 -7.86 6.39
C ASP A 90 27.50 -8.35 5.74
N LYS A 91 27.74 -9.67 5.77
CA LYS A 91 28.90 -10.27 5.10
C LYS A 91 28.79 -10.22 3.59
N LYS A 92 27.58 -10.38 3.03
CA LYS A 92 27.36 -10.45 1.58
C LYS A 92 27.02 -9.10 0.96
N TYR A 93 26.22 -8.29 1.66
CA TYR A 93 25.60 -7.06 1.15
C TYR A 93 25.88 -5.83 2.04
N GLY A 94 26.72 -5.94 3.08
CA GLY A 94 26.98 -4.83 4.01
C GLY A 94 27.62 -3.60 3.37
N SER A 95 28.25 -3.74 2.21
CA SER A 95 28.79 -2.63 1.42
C SER A 95 27.79 -2.00 0.45
N LEU A 96 26.59 -2.58 0.30
CA LEU A 96 25.62 -2.14 -0.70
C LEU A 96 24.91 -0.86 -0.23
N VAL A 97 24.86 0.14 -1.10
CA VAL A 97 24.04 1.33 -0.88
C VAL A 97 22.61 1.06 -1.32
N VAL A 98 21.69 1.09 -0.37
CA VAL A 98 20.25 0.93 -0.63
C VAL A 98 19.53 2.27 -0.46
N LEU A 99 18.71 2.63 -1.44
CA LEU A 99 17.83 3.80 -1.39
C LEU A 99 16.38 3.40 -1.72
N SER A 100 15.43 4.17 -1.18
CA SER A 100 14.06 4.15 -1.68
C SER A 100 13.89 5.20 -2.78
N ASN A 101 12.93 5.02 -3.69
CA ASN A 101 12.59 6.06 -4.65
C ASN A 101 12.17 7.38 -3.98
N ARG A 102 11.74 7.32 -2.72
CA ARG A 102 11.38 8.49 -1.92
C ARG A 102 12.58 9.37 -1.60
N PHE A 103 13.77 8.77 -1.44
CA PHE A 103 15.01 9.52 -1.32
C PHE A 103 15.27 10.31 -2.61
N VAL A 104 15.25 9.60 -3.74
CA VAL A 104 15.61 10.13 -5.06
C VAL A 104 14.71 11.31 -5.46
N ILE A 105 13.41 11.27 -5.19
CA ILE A 105 12.49 12.37 -5.53
C ILE A 105 12.62 13.62 -4.63
N LYS A 106 13.34 13.56 -3.51
CA LYS A 106 13.49 14.65 -2.53
C LYS A 106 14.90 15.24 -2.47
N GLU A 107 15.89 14.39 -2.69
CA GLU A 107 17.30 14.71 -2.53
C GLU A 107 17.98 14.75 -3.90
N SER A 108 19.03 15.55 -4.00
CA SER A 108 19.83 15.60 -5.23
C SER A 108 20.52 14.25 -5.43
N ILE A 109 20.49 13.69 -6.64
CA ILE A 109 21.22 12.47 -6.97
C ILE A 109 22.73 12.67 -6.89
N SER A 110 23.23 13.91 -6.90
CA SER A 110 24.63 14.22 -6.55
C SER A 110 25.01 13.82 -5.12
N THR A 111 24.07 13.32 -4.31
CA THR A 111 24.34 12.63 -3.05
C THR A 111 24.71 11.16 -3.23
N LEU A 112 24.37 10.54 -4.36
CA LEU A 112 25.09 9.37 -4.86
C LEU A 112 26.45 9.86 -5.33
N ASP A 113 27.47 9.43 -4.62
CA ASP A 113 28.87 9.76 -4.89
C ASP A 113 29.22 9.50 -6.37
N ASP A 114 30.03 10.39 -6.96
CA ASP A 114 30.52 10.32 -8.35
C ASP A 114 31.27 9.00 -8.65
N GLN A 115 31.59 8.21 -7.61
CA GLN A 115 32.14 6.86 -7.74
C GLN A 115 31.21 5.86 -8.45
N TYR A 116 29.89 6.10 -8.50
CA TYR A 116 28.94 5.15 -9.09
C TYR A 116 28.70 5.40 -10.58
N HIS A 117 28.99 4.38 -11.39
CA HIS A 117 28.76 4.42 -12.85
C HIS A 117 27.41 3.80 -13.24
N THR A 118 26.91 2.89 -12.42
CA THR A 118 25.69 2.12 -12.66
C THR A 118 24.77 2.21 -11.45
N VAL A 119 23.46 2.26 -11.66
CA VAL A 119 22.44 2.12 -10.61
C VAL A 119 21.40 1.09 -11.00
N TYR A 120 21.01 0.25 -10.04
CA TYR A 120 19.91 -0.69 -10.22
C TYR A 120 18.63 -0.09 -9.66
N VAL A 121 17.54 -0.22 -10.40
CA VAL A 121 16.20 0.18 -9.96
C VAL A 121 15.30 -1.06 -9.99
N PHE A 122 14.75 -1.44 -8.84
CA PHE A 122 13.99 -2.69 -8.68
C PHE A 122 12.52 -2.45 -8.32
N ASP A 123 11.64 -3.20 -8.96
CA ASP A 123 10.22 -3.34 -8.61
C ASP A 123 9.78 -4.81 -8.64
N ASP A 124 8.78 -5.16 -7.83
CA ASP A 124 8.25 -6.53 -7.76
C ASP A 124 7.42 -6.88 -8.99
N THR A 125 6.56 -5.96 -9.43
CA THR A 125 5.64 -6.18 -10.54
C THR A 125 5.50 -4.95 -11.42
N VAL A 126 5.09 -5.15 -12.68
CA VAL A 126 4.75 -4.06 -13.60
C VAL A 126 3.48 -4.37 -14.37
N ASN A 127 2.59 -3.39 -14.47
CA ASN A 127 1.38 -3.48 -15.31
C ASN A 127 1.46 -2.55 -16.53
N THR A 128 1.76 -1.26 -16.33
CA THR A 128 1.82 -0.27 -17.43
C THR A 128 3.22 0.29 -17.72
N GLY A 129 4.17 0.13 -16.80
CA GLY A 129 5.53 0.68 -16.92
C GLY A 129 5.65 2.19 -16.66
N ARG A 130 4.56 2.95 -16.51
CA ARG A 130 4.60 4.41 -16.42
C ARG A 130 5.37 4.94 -15.21
N SER A 131 5.17 4.37 -14.03
CA SER A 131 5.90 4.81 -12.82
C SER A 131 7.39 4.50 -12.88
N LEU A 132 7.77 3.40 -13.56
CA LEU A 132 9.16 3.04 -13.81
C LEU A 132 9.81 4.01 -14.82
N TYR A 133 9.08 4.35 -15.88
CA TYR A 133 9.52 5.35 -16.85
C TYR A 133 9.73 6.73 -16.20
N GLN A 134 8.79 7.18 -15.36
CA GLN A 134 8.91 8.47 -14.67
C GLN A 134 10.16 8.55 -13.78
N ILE A 135 10.52 7.49 -13.06
CA ILE A 135 11.76 7.50 -12.28
C ILE A 135 13.00 7.43 -13.18
N TYR A 136 12.92 6.70 -14.29
CA TYR A 136 14.03 6.55 -15.23
C TYR A 136 14.36 7.90 -15.86
N GLU A 137 13.34 8.59 -16.38
CA GLU A 137 13.44 9.95 -16.90
C GLU A 137 14.02 10.89 -15.84
N PHE A 138 13.53 10.81 -14.61
CA PHE A 138 13.99 11.66 -13.51
C PHE A 138 15.47 11.43 -13.20
N ILE A 139 15.92 10.18 -13.05
CA ILE A 139 17.32 9.84 -12.79
C ILE A 139 18.20 10.26 -13.98
N MET A 140 17.77 9.96 -15.21
CA MET A 140 18.46 10.34 -16.46
C MET A 140 18.69 11.86 -16.56
N ARG A 141 17.67 12.66 -16.23
CA ARG A 141 17.78 14.13 -16.26
C ARG A 141 18.73 14.66 -15.19
N MET A 142 18.78 14.01 -14.03
CA MET A 142 19.66 14.42 -12.94
C MET A 142 21.12 14.04 -13.15
N ASN A 143 21.39 12.87 -13.74
CA ASN A 143 22.73 12.44 -14.10
C ASN A 143 22.71 11.66 -15.44
N PRO A 144 22.92 12.35 -16.57
CA PRO A 144 22.86 11.73 -17.90
C PRO A 144 23.96 10.69 -18.17
N ASN A 145 25.04 10.70 -17.37
CA ASN A 145 26.18 9.80 -17.51
C ASN A 145 26.00 8.49 -16.72
N LEU A 146 24.99 8.42 -15.86
CA LEU A 146 24.72 7.25 -15.03
C LEU A 146 24.04 6.16 -15.87
N GLU A 147 24.60 4.95 -15.87
CA GLU A 147 23.94 3.79 -16.46
C GLU A 147 22.83 3.32 -15.53
N ILE A 148 21.58 3.42 -15.98
CA ILE A 148 20.42 2.97 -15.20
C ILE A 148 20.05 1.56 -15.68
N LYS A 149 19.97 0.60 -14.76
CA LYS A 149 19.51 -0.77 -15.01
C LYS A 149 18.15 -0.98 -14.32
N MET A 150 17.08 -0.91 -15.11
CA MET A 150 15.73 -1.12 -14.61
C MET A 150 15.44 -2.62 -14.54
N VAL A 151 14.96 -3.13 -13.41
CA VAL A 151 14.67 -4.55 -13.23
C VAL A 151 13.30 -4.72 -12.59
N VAL A 152 12.47 -5.56 -13.21
CA VAL A 152 11.17 -5.98 -12.66
C VAL A 152 11.15 -7.49 -12.53
N ALA A 153 10.70 -7.98 -11.38
CA ALA A 153 10.66 -9.42 -11.15
C ALA A 153 9.62 -10.12 -12.02
N CYS A 154 8.36 -9.66 -11.99
CA CYS A 154 7.25 -10.29 -12.71
C CYS A 154 6.47 -9.29 -13.59
N ALA A 155 6.11 -9.70 -14.81
CA ALA A 155 5.23 -8.94 -15.70
C ALA A 155 4.17 -9.84 -16.37
N PRO A 156 2.95 -9.35 -16.61
CA PRO A 156 1.92 -10.10 -17.33
C PRO A 156 2.10 -10.08 -18.85
N GLU A 157 2.83 -9.08 -19.35
CA GLU A 157 2.94 -8.78 -20.78
C GLU A 157 4.40 -8.69 -21.20
N SER A 158 4.64 -8.93 -22.48
CA SER A 158 5.96 -8.80 -23.06
C SER A 158 6.48 -7.36 -23.00
N LYS A 159 7.80 -7.21 -23.06
CA LYS A 159 8.46 -5.89 -23.12
C LYS A 159 7.95 -5.04 -24.30
N LEU A 160 7.65 -5.68 -25.43
CA LEU A 160 7.15 -5.02 -26.64
C LEU A 160 5.72 -4.48 -26.44
N GLU A 161 4.84 -5.24 -25.81
CA GLU A 161 3.47 -4.80 -25.52
C GLU A 161 3.44 -3.63 -24.54
N LEU A 162 4.21 -3.72 -23.46
CA LEU A 162 4.36 -2.62 -22.49
C LEU A 162 4.88 -1.35 -23.16
N LYS A 163 5.86 -1.50 -24.07
CA LYS A 163 6.40 -0.40 -24.85
C LYS A 163 5.36 0.25 -25.73
N ASN A 164 4.58 -0.52 -26.48
CA ASN A 164 3.51 0.02 -27.31
C ASN A 164 2.47 0.78 -26.48
N LYS A 165 2.13 0.28 -25.29
CA LYS A 165 1.20 0.98 -24.37
C LYS A 165 1.76 2.30 -23.86
N LEU A 166 3.05 2.35 -23.54
CA LEU A 166 3.70 3.56 -23.03
C LEU A 166 3.93 4.60 -24.14
N MET A 167 4.29 4.17 -25.36
CA MET A 167 4.42 5.05 -26.52
C MET A 167 3.12 5.76 -26.91
N MET A 168 1.96 5.20 -26.55
CA MET A 168 0.67 5.88 -26.72
C MET A 168 0.37 6.95 -25.66
N GLN A 169 1.17 7.01 -24.58
CA GLN A 169 0.93 7.86 -23.41
C GLN A 169 1.99 8.94 -23.22
N GLU A 170 3.17 8.79 -23.81
CA GLU A 170 4.32 9.66 -23.59
C GLU A 170 4.84 10.18 -24.93
N ASP A 171 5.12 11.49 -24.99
CA ASP A 171 5.49 12.17 -26.25
C ASP A 171 6.94 11.87 -26.69
N ASP A 172 7.85 11.64 -25.74
CA ASP A 172 9.27 11.38 -26.02
C ASP A 172 9.52 9.91 -26.36
N SER A 173 9.24 9.56 -27.61
CA SER A 173 9.44 8.19 -28.12
C SER A 173 10.89 7.70 -27.98
N ALA A 174 11.89 8.60 -28.11
CA ALA A 174 13.29 8.22 -28.02
C ALA A 174 13.70 7.88 -26.57
N LEU A 175 13.19 8.64 -25.59
CA LEU A 175 13.41 8.32 -24.19
C LEU A 175 12.70 7.04 -23.77
N VAL A 176 11.49 6.79 -24.28
CA VAL A 176 10.77 5.53 -24.08
C VAL A 176 11.58 4.35 -24.61
N GLU A 177 12.18 4.45 -25.80
CA GLU A 177 13.07 3.42 -26.35
C GLU A 177 14.23 3.12 -25.41
N ARG A 178 14.97 4.15 -24.98
CA ARG A 178 16.11 4.00 -24.07
C ARG A 178 15.71 3.41 -22.71
N PHE A 179 14.56 3.81 -22.18
CA PHE A 179 14.00 3.20 -20.97
C PHE A 179 13.80 1.71 -21.18
N PHE A 180 13.16 1.29 -22.28
CA PHE A 180 12.99 -0.12 -22.54
C PHE A 180 14.33 -0.80 -22.77
N GLU A 181 15.31 -0.24 -23.49
CA GLU A 181 16.66 -0.81 -23.58
C GLU A 181 17.27 -1.14 -22.21
N SER A 182 17.08 -0.26 -21.21
CA SER A 182 17.52 -0.48 -19.84
C SER A 182 16.70 -1.49 -19.02
N LEU A 183 15.48 -1.83 -19.46
CA LEU A 183 14.53 -2.64 -18.73
C LEU A 183 14.76 -4.14 -18.92
N THR A 184 14.99 -4.83 -17.80
CA THR A 184 15.01 -6.28 -17.68
C THR A 184 13.74 -6.76 -16.97
N ILE A 185 12.99 -7.66 -17.62
CA ILE A 185 11.90 -8.40 -16.99
C ILE A 185 12.42 -9.80 -16.70
N CYS A 186 12.42 -10.21 -15.44
CA CYS A 186 12.97 -11.51 -15.05
C CYS A 186 12.03 -12.66 -15.41
N TYR A 187 10.73 -12.52 -15.16
CA TYR A 187 9.74 -13.57 -15.38
C TYR A 187 8.43 -13.03 -15.95
N TYR A 188 7.86 -13.79 -16.89
CA TYR A 188 6.51 -13.55 -17.41
C TYR A 188 5.53 -14.51 -16.72
N VAL A 189 4.45 -13.97 -16.17
CA VAL A 189 3.42 -14.70 -15.40
C VAL A 189 2.02 -14.30 -15.87
N GLY A 190 0.98 -15.05 -15.51
CA GLY A 190 -0.41 -14.67 -15.83
C GLY A 190 -0.84 -13.37 -15.13
N ILE A 191 -1.83 -12.66 -15.70
CA ILE A 191 -2.39 -11.44 -15.07
C ILE A 191 -3.05 -11.74 -13.71
N ASP A 192 -3.59 -12.94 -13.56
CA ASP A 192 -4.16 -13.46 -12.31
C ASP A 192 -3.06 -13.82 -11.29
N GLU A 193 -1.90 -14.31 -11.76
CA GLU A 193 -0.70 -14.44 -10.93
C GLU A 193 -0.20 -13.07 -10.45
N ILE A 194 -0.22 -12.02 -11.29
CA ILE A 194 0.12 -10.63 -10.87
C ILE A 194 -0.82 -10.11 -9.80
N GLY A 195 -2.14 -10.29 -9.97
CA GLY A 195 -3.10 -9.89 -8.94
C GLY A 195 -2.94 -10.68 -7.65
N TRP A 196 -2.64 -11.98 -7.74
CA TRP A 196 -2.29 -12.77 -6.58
C TRP A 196 -1.03 -12.23 -5.87
N ILE A 197 0.06 -11.97 -6.60
CA ILE A 197 1.29 -11.38 -6.03
C ILE A 197 0.92 -10.09 -5.30
N SER A 198 0.38 -9.09 -6.02
CA SER A 198 0.06 -7.79 -5.44
C SER A 198 -0.81 -7.84 -4.17
N SER A 199 -1.78 -8.75 -4.11
CA SER A 199 -2.65 -8.90 -2.94
C SER A 199 -1.97 -9.65 -1.79
N GLN A 200 -1.28 -10.74 -2.08
CA GLN A 200 -0.69 -11.61 -1.06
C GLN A 200 0.61 -11.06 -0.49
N GLU A 201 1.36 -10.24 -1.24
CA GLU A 201 2.48 -9.47 -0.69
C GLU A 201 2.02 -8.56 0.46
N ILE A 202 0.89 -7.84 0.28
CA ILE A 202 0.30 -7.02 1.34
C ILE A 202 -0.08 -7.88 2.52
N PHE A 203 -0.77 -9.00 2.29
CA PHE A 203 -1.19 -9.90 3.35
C PHE A 203 0.00 -10.40 4.20
N MET A 204 1.07 -10.84 3.54
CA MET A 204 2.30 -11.27 4.21
C MET A 204 2.92 -10.14 5.04
N TYR A 205 2.97 -8.90 4.52
CA TYR A 205 3.42 -7.76 5.31
C TYR A 205 2.53 -7.50 6.54
N GLN A 206 1.22 -7.73 6.43
CA GLN A 206 0.29 -7.59 7.56
C GLN A 206 0.44 -8.71 8.60
N GLN A 207 0.67 -9.95 8.18
CA GLN A 207 0.88 -11.09 9.09
C GLN A 207 2.18 -10.96 9.88
N GLU A 208 3.21 -10.42 9.25
CA GLU A 208 4.54 -10.27 9.86
C GLU A 208 4.70 -8.95 10.59
N MET A 209 3.58 -8.25 10.75
CA MET A 209 3.50 -7.01 11.49
C MET A 209 4.52 -6.02 10.91
N ILE A 210 4.50 -5.73 9.62
CA ILE A 210 5.38 -4.69 9.06
C ILE A 210 4.67 -3.34 9.19
N PRO A 211 5.36 -2.25 9.62
CA PRO A 211 4.75 -0.91 9.68
C PRO A 211 4.15 -0.42 8.35
N TYR A 212 4.61 -0.99 7.22
CA TYR A 212 4.17 -0.77 5.84
C TYR A 212 4.18 0.71 5.39
N VAL A 213 5.20 1.43 5.84
CA VAL A 213 5.51 2.84 5.50
C VAL A 213 7.00 2.99 5.22
N ILE A 214 7.44 4.07 4.57
CA ILE A 214 8.87 4.32 4.27
C ILE A 214 9.41 5.53 5.04
N GLU A 215 8.66 6.63 5.07
CA GLU A 215 9.16 7.95 5.52
C GLU A 215 8.48 8.47 6.78
N LEU A 216 7.96 7.58 7.61
CA LEU A 216 7.37 7.96 8.89
C LEU A 216 8.27 7.47 10.05
N PRO A 217 8.15 8.07 11.24
CA PRO A 217 8.90 7.59 12.40
C PRO A 217 8.58 6.12 12.70
N PHE A 218 9.61 5.27 12.78
CA PHE A 218 9.48 3.88 13.22
C PHE A 218 9.68 3.80 14.73
N ILE A 219 8.68 3.30 15.45
CA ILE A 219 8.75 3.08 16.89
C ILE A 219 9.23 1.66 17.16
N ARG A 220 10.13 1.51 18.13
CA ARG A 220 10.52 0.23 18.72
C ARG A 220 10.58 0.33 20.25
N PRO A 221 10.48 -0.79 20.98
CA PRO A 221 10.75 -0.78 22.41
C PRO A 221 12.20 -0.36 22.67
N ALA A 222 12.42 0.39 23.75
CA ALA A 222 13.77 0.59 24.28
C ALA A 222 14.27 -0.77 24.80
N ILE A 223 15.42 -1.21 24.28
CA ILE A 223 16.04 -2.48 24.67
C ILE A 223 17.00 -2.18 25.82
N GLU A 224 16.89 -2.88 26.95
CA GLU A 224 17.93 -2.90 27.98
C GLU A 224 19.19 -3.57 27.39
N GLU A 225 20.38 -3.00 27.62
CA GLU A 225 21.68 -3.35 26.99
C GLU A 225 22.10 -4.84 27.05
N ASN A 226 21.29 -5.74 27.61
CA ASN A 226 21.57 -7.17 27.79
C ASN A 226 20.52 -8.15 27.21
N ARG A 227 19.58 -7.71 26.35
CA ARG A 227 18.77 -8.69 25.58
C ARG A 227 19.59 -9.19 24.39
N GLU A 228 19.81 -10.51 24.33
CA GLU A 228 20.24 -11.20 23.11
C GLU A 228 19.40 -10.69 21.94
N GLU A 229 20.04 -10.41 20.79
CA GLU A 229 19.35 -10.07 19.55
C GLU A 229 18.29 -11.13 19.27
N THR A 230 17.04 -10.83 19.61
CA THR A 230 15.93 -11.73 19.31
C THR A 230 15.80 -11.75 17.80
N THR A 231 16.02 -12.92 17.20
CA THR A 231 15.71 -13.20 15.80
C THR A 231 14.21 -12.93 15.59
N GLY A 232 13.84 -11.77 15.05
CA GLY A 232 12.45 -11.36 14.89
C GLY A 232 12.29 -9.89 14.51
N ASN A 233 11.05 -9.48 14.24
CA ASN A 233 10.72 -8.10 13.86
C ASN A 233 10.96 -7.12 15.03
N PRO A 234 11.91 -6.17 14.91
CA PRO A 234 12.34 -5.31 16.02
C PRO A 234 11.31 -4.25 16.43
N TYR A 235 10.24 -4.09 15.66
CA TYR A 235 9.19 -3.10 15.92
C TYR A 235 8.07 -3.64 16.80
N ILE A 236 8.02 -4.96 17.02
CA ILE A 236 6.96 -5.59 17.81
C ILE A 236 7.08 -5.17 19.28
N ILE A 237 5.99 -4.61 19.79
CA ILE A 237 5.79 -4.27 21.19
C ILE A 237 4.74 -5.21 21.75
N SER A 238 5.02 -5.86 22.88
CA SER A 238 4.11 -6.83 23.49
C SER A 238 3.58 -6.30 24.81
N PHE A 239 2.25 -6.20 24.94
CA PHE A 239 1.56 -5.88 26.18
C PHE A 239 0.62 -7.01 26.60
N GLN A 240 0.33 -7.11 27.90
CA GLN A 240 -0.81 -7.92 28.35
C GLN A 240 -2.12 -7.36 27.78
N ARG A 241 -3.08 -8.23 27.47
CA ARG A 241 -4.36 -7.84 26.86
C ARG A 241 -5.09 -6.75 27.65
N GLU A 242 -5.07 -6.80 28.97
CA GLU A 242 -5.69 -5.83 29.87
C GLU A 242 -5.00 -4.46 29.77
N ILE A 243 -3.68 -4.43 29.63
CA ILE A 243 -2.90 -3.20 29.47
C ILE A 243 -3.24 -2.56 28.11
N PHE A 244 -3.34 -3.34 27.04
CA PHE A 244 -3.73 -2.83 25.73
C PHE A 244 -5.16 -2.27 25.74
N ARG A 245 -6.12 -3.00 26.33
CA ARG A 245 -7.49 -2.49 26.53
C ARG A 245 -7.50 -1.21 27.36
N GLY A 246 -6.68 -1.16 28.41
CA GLY A 246 -6.44 0.02 29.21
C GLY A 246 -5.94 1.19 28.37
N LEU A 247 -4.94 0.99 27.50
CA LEU A 247 -4.41 2.01 26.59
C LEU A 247 -5.47 2.52 25.61
N CYS A 248 -6.27 1.64 25.01
CA CYS A 248 -7.37 2.02 24.11
C CYS A 248 -8.48 2.80 24.84
N ALA A 249 -8.71 2.52 26.12
CA ALA A 249 -9.71 3.19 26.95
C ALA A 249 -9.18 4.47 27.65
N ALA A 250 -7.88 4.55 27.93
CA ALA A 250 -7.24 5.59 28.74
C ALA A 250 -7.11 6.96 28.05
N GLY A 251 -7.77 7.13 26.90
CA GLY A 251 -7.58 8.26 26.00
C GLY A 251 -7.84 9.66 26.61
N GLY A 252 -8.48 9.74 27.78
CA GLY A 252 -8.78 11.02 28.41
C GLY A 252 -9.53 11.95 27.44
N THR A 253 -9.31 13.26 27.55
CA THR A 253 -9.93 14.25 26.64
C THR A 253 -9.15 14.49 25.35
N GLN A 254 -7.90 14.01 25.25
CA GLN A 254 -7.00 14.35 24.15
C GLN A 254 -6.72 13.18 23.19
N TRP A 255 -6.92 11.95 23.61
CA TRP A 255 -6.67 10.76 22.80
C TRP A 255 -7.96 9.96 22.62
N LYS A 256 -8.17 9.45 21.41
CA LYS A 256 -9.27 8.53 21.13
C LYS A 256 -8.76 7.40 20.25
N TYR A 257 -8.98 6.17 20.70
CA TYR A 257 -8.75 5.00 19.86
C TYR A 257 -9.95 4.76 18.94
N VAL A 258 -9.66 4.47 17.67
CA VAL A 258 -10.63 4.09 16.65
C VAL A 258 -10.18 2.75 16.07
N ASP A 259 -11.01 1.72 16.23
CA ASP A 259 -10.80 0.46 15.52
C ASP A 259 -11.07 0.69 14.03
N ASN A 260 -10.21 0.13 13.19
CA ASN A 260 -10.23 0.29 11.75
C ASN A 260 -9.92 -1.05 11.06
N SER A 261 -10.23 -2.15 11.74
CA SER A 261 -9.95 -3.50 11.28
C SER A 261 -10.72 -3.80 9.99
N TYR A 262 -10.14 -4.63 9.13
CA TYR A 262 -10.75 -5.00 7.87
C TYR A 262 -10.41 -6.44 7.52
N LEU A 263 -11.32 -7.11 6.82
CA LEU A 263 -11.05 -8.43 6.28
C LEU A 263 -10.05 -8.33 5.10
N TRP A 264 -9.26 -9.35 4.83
CA TRP A 264 -8.39 -9.47 3.65
C TRP A 264 -8.35 -10.92 3.14
N PRO A 265 -8.28 -11.17 1.82
CA PRO A 265 -8.20 -12.54 1.30
C PRO A 265 -6.86 -13.20 1.65
N ASP A 266 -6.90 -14.30 2.40
CA ASP A 266 -5.75 -15.17 2.62
C ASP A 266 -5.76 -16.28 1.56
N ARG A 267 -4.75 -16.29 0.70
CA ARG A 267 -4.56 -17.31 -0.35
C ARG A 267 -3.20 -17.98 -0.25
N LEU A 268 -2.56 -17.89 0.91
CA LEU A 268 -1.29 -18.56 1.17
C LEU A 268 -1.50 -20.02 1.52
N ASP A 269 -2.55 -20.34 2.29
CA ASP A 269 -2.94 -21.70 2.64
C ASP A 269 -4.27 -22.07 1.98
N SER A 270 -4.36 -23.27 1.38
CA SER A 270 -5.53 -23.72 0.60
C SER A 270 -6.80 -23.99 1.41
N VAL A 271 -6.83 -23.58 2.68
CA VAL A 271 -7.87 -23.92 3.67
C VAL A 271 -8.54 -22.67 4.23
N THR A 272 -7.86 -21.53 4.21
CA THR A 272 -8.32 -20.29 4.83
C THR A 272 -9.09 -19.41 3.84
N GLY A 273 -10.14 -18.76 4.32
CA GLY A 273 -10.94 -17.79 3.56
C GLY A 273 -10.38 -16.39 3.76
N ASP A 274 -11.26 -15.43 4.03
CA ASP A 274 -10.83 -14.08 4.44
C ASP A 274 -10.35 -14.08 5.91
N GLU A 275 -9.25 -13.40 6.20
CA GLU A 275 -8.72 -13.16 7.55
C GLU A 275 -8.97 -11.70 7.98
N GLU A 276 -9.27 -11.48 9.27
CA GLU A 276 -9.39 -10.13 9.82
C GLU A 276 -8.03 -9.54 10.14
N ILE A 277 -7.65 -8.49 9.41
CA ILE A 277 -6.49 -7.67 9.73
C ILE A 277 -6.88 -6.68 10.83
N LYS A 278 -6.54 -7.04 12.07
CA LYS A 278 -6.79 -6.25 13.28
C LYS A 278 -5.93 -4.98 13.31
N CYS A 279 -6.53 -3.83 13.07
CA CYS A 279 -5.82 -2.55 13.11
C CYS A 279 -6.71 -1.39 13.58
N GLY A 280 -6.08 -0.29 13.94
CA GLY A 280 -6.77 0.93 14.37
C GLY A 280 -5.82 2.11 14.43
N PHE A 281 -6.27 3.22 14.99
CA PHE A 281 -5.42 4.37 15.22
C PHE A 281 -5.83 5.15 16.47
N PHE A 282 -4.84 5.74 17.13
CA PHE A 282 -5.03 6.69 18.21
C PHE A 282 -5.02 8.10 17.61
N GLN A 283 -6.16 8.79 17.65
CA GLN A 283 -6.26 10.18 17.23
C GLN A 283 -5.93 11.11 18.41
N TYR A 284 -5.03 12.07 18.18
CA TYR A 284 -4.61 13.06 19.16
C TYR A 284 -5.19 14.43 18.84
N TYR A 285 -5.97 14.97 19.77
CA TYR A 285 -6.51 16.31 19.70
C TYR A 285 -5.69 17.27 20.58
N ASN A 286 -5.11 18.29 19.94
CA ASN A 286 -4.44 19.37 20.64
C ASN A 286 -5.00 20.75 20.23
N PRO A 287 -5.70 21.46 21.14
CA PRO A 287 -6.35 22.73 20.81
C PRO A 287 -5.35 23.85 20.49
N TYR A 288 -4.09 23.76 20.95
CA TYR A 288 -3.07 24.77 20.62
C TYR A 288 -2.65 24.68 19.16
N VAL A 289 -2.49 23.46 18.62
CA VAL A 289 -2.15 23.26 17.21
C VAL A 289 -3.29 23.78 16.33
N VAL A 290 -4.53 23.44 16.67
CA VAL A 290 -5.74 23.94 15.98
C VAL A 290 -5.83 25.46 16.04
N LYS A 291 -5.62 26.06 17.20
CA LYS A 291 -5.63 27.52 17.36
C LYS A 291 -4.55 28.22 16.54
N THR A 292 -3.36 27.63 16.42
CA THR A 292 -2.23 28.25 15.72
C THR A 292 -2.35 28.12 14.20
N LEU A 293 -2.69 26.94 13.70
CA LEU A 293 -2.73 26.66 12.26
C LEU A 293 -4.12 26.87 11.63
N GLY A 294 -5.16 27.02 12.46
CA GLY A 294 -6.54 27.16 11.99
C GLY A 294 -7.03 25.90 11.29
N ASP A 295 -7.75 26.09 10.19
CA ASP A 295 -8.37 25.01 9.41
C ASP A 295 -7.35 24.09 8.71
N TYR A 296 -6.08 24.51 8.61
CA TYR A 296 -4.99 23.70 8.09
C TYR A 296 -4.32 22.79 9.16
N ALA A 297 -4.79 22.81 10.40
CA ALA A 297 -4.19 21.99 11.45
C ALA A 297 -4.18 20.50 11.05
N PRO A 298 -3.02 19.81 11.15
CA PRO A 298 -2.92 18.42 10.75
C PRO A 298 -3.74 17.51 11.65
N GLU A 299 -4.30 16.45 11.07
CA GLU A 299 -4.80 15.33 11.88
C GLU A 299 -3.61 14.53 12.40
N LEU A 300 -3.47 14.48 13.72
CA LEU A 300 -2.37 13.82 14.41
C LEU A 300 -2.82 12.44 14.87
N ILE A 301 -2.19 11.39 14.34
CA ILE A 301 -2.56 10.02 14.67
C ILE A 301 -1.33 9.14 14.98
N VAL A 302 -1.57 8.04 15.68
CA VAL A 302 -0.65 6.90 15.76
C VAL A 302 -1.38 5.67 15.29
N LYS A 303 -1.01 5.14 14.13
CA LYS A 303 -1.54 3.87 13.63
C LYS A 303 -1.13 2.74 14.56
N CYS A 304 -1.99 1.76 14.74
CA CYS A 304 -1.78 0.58 15.55
C CYS A 304 -2.20 -0.66 14.74
N ARG A 305 -1.22 -1.47 14.34
CA ARG A 305 -1.48 -2.84 13.87
C ARG A 305 -1.23 -3.77 15.05
N TYR A 306 -2.10 -4.76 15.27
CA TYR A 306 -1.96 -5.65 16.43
C TYR A 306 -2.44 -7.08 16.16
N GLU A 307 -1.86 -8.04 16.86
CA GLU A 307 -2.25 -9.45 16.85
C GLU A 307 -2.37 -10.00 18.26
N GLU A 308 -3.27 -10.95 18.46
CA GLU A 308 -3.46 -11.61 19.75
C GLU A 308 -2.55 -12.85 19.85
N ALA A 309 -1.68 -12.86 20.86
CA ALA A 309 -0.69 -13.91 21.10
C ALA A 309 -0.86 -14.48 22.52
N GLY A 310 -1.82 -15.40 22.67
CA GLY A 310 -2.19 -15.97 23.97
C GLY A 310 -2.84 -14.91 24.88
N ASP A 311 -2.19 -14.60 26.00
CA ASP A 311 -2.61 -13.55 26.95
C ASP A 311 -2.03 -12.17 26.61
N ASN A 312 -1.14 -12.11 25.62
CA ASN A 312 -0.52 -10.88 25.18
C ASN A 312 -1.12 -10.39 23.86
N VAL A 313 -0.90 -9.11 23.58
CA VAL A 313 -1.17 -8.46 22.31
C VAL A 313 0.16 -7.93 21.79
N GLN A 314 0.53 -8.36 20.59
CA GLN A 314 1.70 -7.87 19.86
C GLN A 314 1.27 -6.74 18.96
N MET A 315 2.00 -5.63 18.96
CA MET A 315 1.56 -4.38 18.36
C MET A 315 2.70 -3.64 17.68
N ILE A 316 2.34 -2.83 16.69
CA ILE A 316 3.22 -1.87 16.04
C ILE A 316 2.55 -0.53 15.93
N PHE A 317 3.33 0.49 16.26
CA PHE A 317 2.89 1.86 16.24
C PHE A 317 3.59 2.66 15.15
N THR A 318 2.81 3.44 14.40
CA THR A 318 3.33 4.35 13.37
C THR A 318 2.72 5.73 13.52
N PRO A 319 3.47 6.69 14.11
CA PRO A 319 3.10 8.10 14.17
C PRO A 319 2.93 8.69 12.78
N PHE A 320 1.84 9.43 12.57
CA PHE A 320 1.55 10.03 11.29
C PHE A 320 0.76 11.33 11.46
N ALA A 321 1.24 12.41 10.84
CA ALA A 321 0.48 13.64 10.65
C ALA A 321 -0.13 13.66 9.24
N VAL A 322 -1.45 13.69 9.15
CA VAL A 322 -2.16 13.83 7.88
C VAL A 322 -2.35 15.32 7.61
N MET A 323 -1.68 15.82 6.56
CA MET A 323 -1.73 17.22 6.13
C MET A 323 -2.45 17.34 4.79
N ASP A 324 -3.15 18.44 4.60
CA ASP A 324 -3.83 18.81 3.35
C ASP A 324 -2.84 19.45 2.36
N SER A 325 -3.33 19.76 1.16
CA SER A 325 -2.62 20.56 0.17
C SER A 325 -2.34 21.96 0.71
N ILE A 326 -1.21 22.54 0.29
CA ILE A 326 -0.72 23.81 0.82
C ILE A 326 0.01 24.60 -0.26
N SER A 327 0.00 25.93 -0.17
CA SER A 327 0.86 26.77 -1.01
C SER A 327 2.35 26.46 -0.73
N PHE A 328 3.20 26.60 -1.74
CA PHE A 328 4.63 26.39 -1.56
C PHE A 328 5.19 27.36 -0.51
N GLU A 329 4.73 28.62 -0.51
CA GLU A 329 5.17 29.69 0.38
C GLU A 329 4.83 29.40 1.83
N ASP A 330 3.60 28.93 2.11
CA ASP A 330 3.19 28.57 3.46
C ASP A 330 3.95 27.32 3.92
N ALA A 331 4.12 26.32 3.05
CA ALA A 331 4.93 25.14 3.36
C ALA A 331 6.39 25.51 3.66
N TRP A 332 6.95 26.43 2.89
CA TRP A 332 8.31 26.96 3.09
C TRP A 332 8.40 27.79 4.37
N ALA A 333 7.40 28.60 4.70
CA ALA A 333 7.35 29.38 5.94
C ALA A 333 7.29 28.47 7.17
N ILE A 334 6.45 27.43 7.13
CA ILE A 334 6.41 26.39 8.17
C ILE A 334 7.78 25.73 8.29
N PHE A 335 8.35 25.27 7.18
CA PHE A 335 9.64 24.59 7.17
C PHE A 335 10.78 25.45 7.74
N ASN A 336 10.84 26.73 7.36
CA ASN A 336 11.82 27.69 7.90
C ASN A 336 11.72 27.84 9.42
N CYS A 337 10.50 27.88 9.95
CA CYS A 337 10.27 27.98 11.38
C CYS A 337 10.66 26.69 12.10
N LEU A 338 10.09 25.56 11.66
CA LEU A 338 10.27 24.26 12.30
C LEU A 338 11.74 23.82 12.30
N TYR A 339 12.45 23.99 11.20
CA TYR A 339 13.84 23.57 11.02
C TYR A 339 14.85 24.71 11.22
N MET A 340 14.47 25.79 11.93
CA MET A 340 15.36 26.92 12.21
C MET A 340 16.64 26.45 12.94
N ASN A 341 17.78 26.99 12.52
CA ASN A 341 19.13 26.69 13.02
C ASN A 341 19.67 25.28 12.69
N THR A 342 19.10 24.61 11.69
CA THR A 342 19.59 23.29 11.22
C THR A 342 20.48 23.39 9.99
N ASN A 343 21.36 22.41 9.79
CA ASN A 343 22.12 22.29 8.53
C ASN A 343 21.21 21.94 7.36
N TYR A 344 20.22 21.07 7.58
CA TYR A 344 19.21 20.73 6.57
C TYR A 344 18.52 21.98 6.01
N LEU A 345 18.06 22.91 6.87
CA LEU A 345 17.50 24.18 6.43
C LEU A 345 18.52 25.04 5.68
N LYS A 346 19.76 25.15 6.17
CA LYS A 346 20.81 25.92 5.50
C LYS A 346 21.07 25.42 4.09
N GLN A 347 21.10 24.10 3.89
CA GLN A 347 21.29 23.48 2.57
C GLN A 347 20.10 23.79 1.64
N LYS A 348 18.86 23.52 2.08
CA LYS A 348 17.67 23.79 1.26
C LYS A 348 17.50 25.29 0.96
N LYS A 349 17.91 26.20 1.86
CA LYS A 349 17.96 27.66 1.58
C LYS A 349 18.95 28.06 0.50
N LYS A 350 20.05 27.32 0.31
CA LYS A 350 20.97 27.57 -0.82
C LYS A 350 20.30 27.19 -2.14
N VAL A 351 19.70 26.00 -2.19
CA VAL A 351 18.93 25.51 -3.35
C VAL A 351 17.81 26.49 -3.70
N TYR A 352 17.00 26.90 -2.72
CA TYR A 352 15.90 27.83 -2.93
C TYR A 352 16.35 29.18 -3.53
N ARG A 353 17.45 29.75 -3.04
CA ARG A 353 18.01 31.01 -3.58
C ARG A 353 18.50 30.85 -5.02
N GLN A 354 19.25 29.77 -5.29
CA GLN A 354 19.74 29.46 -6.64
C GLN A 354 18.59 29.30 -7.65
N LEU A 355 17.48 28.68 -7.24
CA LEU A 355 16.30 28.49 -8.09
C LEU A 355 15.52 29.79 -8.33
N LYS A 356 15.58 30.77 -7.41
CA LYS A 356 14.92 32.08 -7.57
C LYS A 356 15.74 33.09 -8.38
N GLU A 357 17.07 32.93 -8.41
CA GLU A 357 17.99 33.85 -9.11
C GLU A 357 18.16 33.52 -10.60
N LYS A 358 17.93 32.28 -11.02
CA LYS A 358 18.02 31.86 -12.43
C LYS A 358 16.70 32.11 -13.17
N GLU A 359 16.75 32.61 -14.40
CA GLU A 359 15.57 32.69 -15.28
C GLU A 359 14.89 31.31 -15.42
N ALA A 360 13.59 31.30 -15.69
CA ALA A 360 12.76 30.08 -15.71
C ALA A 360 13.14 29.13 -16.87
N VAL A 361 14.20 28.35 -16.68
CA VAL A 361 14.56 27.20 -17.51
C VAL A 361 13.81 25.96 -16.98
N GLU A 362 13.47 25.02 -17.86
CA GLU A 362 12.73 23.79 -17.52
C GLU A 362 13.38 22.98 -16.37
N GLU A 363 14.71 22.94 -16.30
CA GLU A 363 15.47 22.32 -15.19
C GLU A 363 15.17 22.95 -13.82
N ASN A 364 14.92 24.28 -13.78
CA ASN A 364 14.56 24.98 -12.55
C ASN A 364 13.16 24.56 -12.07
N ALA A 365 12.24 24.25 -13.00
CA ALA A 365 10.91 23.78 -12.65
C ALA A 365 10.95 22.39 -11.99
N VAL A 366 11.74 21.45 -12.52
CA VAL A 366 11.93 20.11 -11.92
C VAL A 366 12.54 20.21 -10.53
N SER A 367 13.59 21.01 -10.38
CA SER A 367 14.27 21.23 -9.10
C SER A 367 13.34 21.90 -8.06
N MET A 368 12.49 22.82 -8.50
CA MET A 368 11.48 23.46 -7.63
C MET A 368 10.41 22.46 -7.17
N LYS A 369 9.97 21.55 -8.05
CA LYS A 369 9.06 20.45 -7.68
C LYS A 369 9.68 19.53 -6.62
N GLN A 370 10.94 19.11 -6.82
CA GLN A 370 11.68 18.31 -5.83
C GLN A 370 11.78 19.03 -4.47
N LEU A 371 12.10 20.33 -4.48
CA LEU A 371 12.17 21.13 -3.26
C LEU A 371 10.82 21.19 -2.54
N GLY A 372 9.71 21.38 -3.27
CA GLY A 372 8.36 21.37 -2.70
C GLY A 372 8.03 20.04 -2.03
N ILE A 373 8.34 18.92 -2.70
CA ILE A 373 8.16 17.57 -2.15
C ILE A 373 8.99 17.39 -0.87
N ALA A 374 10.26 17.79 -0.87
CA ALA A 374 11.14 17.66 0.29
C ALA A 374 10.66 18.50 1.49
N VAL A 375 10.23 19.73 1.24
CA VAL A 375 9.70 20.67 2.24
C VAL A 375 8.41 20.15 2.87
N PHE A 376 7.45 19.72 2.05
CA PHE A 376 6.18 19.18 2.53
C PHE A 376 6.40 17.96 3.41
N ARG A 377 7.23 17.01 2.96
CA ARG A 377 7.51 15.78 3.71
C ARG A 377 8.27 16.03 5.00
N ALA A 378 9.17 17.02 5.02
CA ALA A 378 9.83 17.44 6.25
C ALA A 378 8.82 18.03 7.26
N ASN A 379 7.85 18.82 6.81
CA ASN A 379 6.79 19.33 7.69
C ASN A 379 5.94 18.19 8.26
N VAL A 380 5.49 17.25 7.42
CA VAL A 380 4.77 16.04 7.86
C VAL A 380 5.57 15.26 8.90
N PHE A 381 6.87 15.06 8.67
CA PHE A 381 7.73 14.33 9.60
C PHE A 381 7.85 15.03 10.95
N PHE A 382 7.98 16.36 10.97
CA PHE A 382 8.06 17.13 12.22
C PHE A 382 6.79 16.95 13.06
N PHE A 383 5.60 17.09 12.47
CA PHE A 383 4.34 16.86 13.18
C PHE A 383 4.14 15.38 13.57
N SER A 384 4.67 14.45 12.78
CA SER A 384 4.69 13.02 13.13
C SER A 384 5.59 12.74 14.35
N LEU A 385 6.72 13.44 14.49
CA LEU A 385 7.56 13.39 15.70
C LEU A 385 6.88 14.02 16.92
N TYR A 386 6.09 15.08 16.70
CA TYR A 386 5.31 15.69 17.77
C TYR A 386 4.28 14.72 18.35
N VAL A 387 3.46 14.10 17.50
CA VAL A 387 2.46 13.10 17.96
C VAL A 387 3.14 11.85 18.54
N TYR A 388 4.30 11.45 18.02
CA TYR A 388 5.15 10.43 18.65
C TYR A 388 5.52 10.79 20.10
N SER A 389 6.02 12.01 20.34
CA SER A 389 6.45 12.44 21.68
C SER A 389 5.28 12.47 22.67
N ALA A 390 4.11 12.93 22.21
CA ALA A 390 2.88 12.92 22.99
C ALA A 390 2.43 11.47 23.29
N PHE A 391 2.48 10.58 22.30
CA PHE A 391 2.12 9.17 22.44
C PHE A 391 3.06 8.43 23.39
N ARG A 392 4.37 8.62 23.25
CA ARG A 392 5.39 8.06 24.15
C ARG A 392 5.08 8.41 25.61
N THR A 393 4.70 9.66 25.87
CA THR A 393 4.34 10.15 27.21
C THR A 393 3.07 9.48 27.75
N MET A 394 2.10 9.20 26.89
CA MET A 394 0.89 8.45 27.27
C MET A 394 1.24 6.99 27.60
N VAL A 395 1.96 6.31 26.71
CA VAL A 395 2.33 4.91 26.88
C VAL A 395 3.18 4.71 28.13
N SER A 396 4.13 5.59 28.43
CA SER A 396 4.94 5.49 29.66
C SER A 396 4.16 5.74 30.96
N LYS A 397 2.98 6.38 30.88
CA LYS A 397 2.10 6.59 32.04
C LYS A 397 1.17 5.39 32.27
N VAL A 398 0.73 4.76 31.18
CA VAL A 398 -0.19 3.62 31.20
C VAL A 398 0.59 2.30 31.37
N THR A 399 1.86 2.27 30.97
CA THR A 399 2.70 1.07 30.90
C THR A 399 4.11 1.36 31.41
N ASN A 400 4.87 0.32 31.77
CA ASN A 400 6.30 0.44 32.06
C ASN A 400 7.19 0.37 30.79
N CYS A 401 6.61 0.49 29.61
CA CYS A 401 7.34 0.41 28.35
C CYS A 401 7.85 1.79 27.93
N GLN A 402 9.15 1.87 27.66
CA GLN A 402 9.75 3.03 27.01
C GLN A 402 9.83 2.79 25.50
N LEU A 403 9.37 3.78 24.74
CA LEU A 403 9.39 3.76 23.28
C LEU A 403 10.54 4.63 22.77
N MET A 404 11.23 4.15 21.73
CA MET A 404 12.27 4.90 21.04
C MET A 404 12.10 4.86 19.53
N LEU A 405 12.73 5.80 18.83
CA LEU A 405 12.75 5.83 17.36
C LEU A 405 13.91 5.01 16.82
N ASP A 406 13.66 4.35 15.70
CA ASP A 406 14.69 3.67 14.92
C ASP A 406 15.31 4.63 13.89
N GLN A 407 16.50 5.15 14.22
CA GLN A 407 17.21 6.08 13.35
C GLN A 407 17.99 5.39 12.23
N GLN A 408 18.39 4.12 12.43
CA GLN A 408 19.30 3.43 11.51
C GLN A 408 18.68 3.28 10.12
N PHE A 409 17.38 3.02 10.05
CA PHE A 409 16.67 2.83 8.77
C PHE A 409 16.31 4.12 8.04
N MET A 410 16.45 5.27 8.69
CA MET A 410 16.20 6.54 8.02
C MET A 410 17.20 6.80 6.88
N GLY A 411 18.40 6.21 6.93
CA GLY A 411 19.46 6.36 5.94
C GLY A 411 19.06 5.96 4.51
N GLU A 412 18.10 5.06 4.37
CA GLU A 412 17.62 4.58 3.05
C GLU A 412 16.65 5.58 2.40
N SER A 413 16.15 6.58 3.13
CA SER A 413 15.05 7.46 2.70
C SER A 413 15.23 8.94 3.01
N PHE A 414 16.27 9.32 3.78
CA PHE A 414 16.58 10.69 4.17
C PHE A 414 18.08 10.97 4.15
N SER A 415 18.44 12.24 3.91
CA SER A 415 19.82 12.71 4.01
C SER A 415 20.35 12.70 5.45
N GLU A 416 21.66 12.55 5.64
CA GLU A 416 22.30 12.53 6.96
C GLU A 416 22.01 13.80 7.79
N ASP A 417 21.99 14.96 7.13
CA ASP A 417 21.68 16.25 7.79
C ASP A 417 20.25 16.27 8.36
N PHE A 418 19.31 15.60 7.68
CA PHE A 418 17.95 15.43 8.18
C PHE A 418 17.93 14.48 9.38
N ILE A 419 18.56 13.31 9.25
CA ILE A 419 18.61 12.27 10.30
C ILE A 419 19.22 12.80 11.59
N LYS A 420 20.35 13.53 11.49
CA LYS A 420 21.02 14.12 12.65
C LYS A 420 20.12 15.11 13.41
N TYR A 421 19.26 15.84 12.69
CA TYR A 421 18.33 16.76 13.32
C TYR A 421 17.13 16.04 13.93
N THR A 422 16.53 15.10 13.21
CA THR A 422 15.40 14.31 13.74
C THR A 422 15.81 13.48 14.95
N GLY A 423 17.07 13.02 15.02
CA GLY A 423 17.62 12.37 16.20
C GLY A 423 17.54 13.26 17.45
N LYS A 424 17.86 14.56 17.33
CA LYS A 424 17.69 15.53 18.44
C LYS A 424 16.22 15.77 18.78
N LEU A 425 15.36 15.88 17.76
CA LEU A 425 13.92 16.06 17.97
C LEU A 425 13.27 14.84 18.65
N SER A 426 13.83 13.64 18.49
CA SER A 426 13.28 12.42 19.12
C SER A 426 13.32 12.44 20.65
N GLU A 427 14.18 13.29 21.22
CA GLU A 427 14.33 13.47 22.66
C GLU A 427 13.37 14.53 23.22
N TRP A 428 12.89 15.44 22.36
CA TRP A 428 12.03 16.54 22.77
C TRP A 428 10.75 16.07 23.44
N LYS A 429 10.32 16.82 24.46
CA LYS A 429 9.01 16.71 25.09
C LYS A 429 7.95 17.43 24.26
N PRO A 430 6.66 17.09 24.39
CA PRO A 430 5.58 17.72 23.63
C PRO A 430 5.58 19.26 23.76
N GLU A 431 5.96 19.80 24.91
CA GLU A 431 6.02 21.24 25.17
C GLU A 431 7.04 21.96 24.29
N GLU A 432 8.20 21.35 24.05
CA GLU A 432 9.28 21.92 23.22
C GLU A 432 8.86 21.98 21.73
N PHE A 433 8.12 20.97 21.26
CA PHE A 433 7.49 21.03 19.94
C PHE A 433 6.46 22.15 19.88
N LEU A 434 5.62 22.31 20.90
CA LEU A 434 4.61 23.36 20.96
C LEU A 434 5.22 24.77 20.98
N GLU A 435 6.35 24.97 21.66
CA GLU A 435 7.09 26.24 21.60
C GLU A 435 7.50 26.61 20.17
N ARG A 436 7.92 25.61 19.38
CA ARG A 436 8.25 25.82 17.98
C ARG A 436 6.99 26.11 17.15
N ILE A 437 5.95 25.31 17.33
CA ILE A 437 4.67 25.43 16.60
C ILE A 437 4.01 26.79 16.85
N ARG A 438 4.07 27.33 18.08
CA ARG A 438 3.49 28.63 18.44
C ARG A 438 4.01 29.81 17.62
N ASN A 439 5.18 29.68 17.00
CA ASN A 439 5.77 30.71 16.14
C ASN A 439 5.28 30.62 14.68
N LEU A 440 4.46 29.61 14.35
CA LEU A 440 3.83 29.49 13.04
C LEU A 440 2.70 30.51 12.90
N LYS A 441 2.43 30.87 11.65
CA LYS A 441 1.28 31.70 11.29
C LYS A 441 0.11 30.80 10.88
N PRO A 442 -1.15 31.26 11.04
CA PRO A 442 -2.30 30.57 10.46
C PRO A 442 -2.12 30.38 8.97
N VAL A 443 -2.56 29.23 8.47
CA VAL A 443 -2.49 28.89 7.04
C VAL A 443 -3.91 28.72 6.52
N THR A 444 -4.19 29.34 5.37
CA THR A 444 -5.48 29.19 4.71
C THR A 444 -5.54 27.82 4.06
N LYS A 445 -6.57 27.03 4.41
CA LYS A 445 -6.82 25.74 3.78
C LYS A 445 -7.18 25.93 2.30
N ILE A 446 -6.55 25.15 1.43
CA ILE A 446 -6.93 25.08 0.01
C ILE A 446 -8.25 24.33 -0.06
N LEU A 447 -9.27 24.97 -0.65
CA LEU A 447 -10.55 24.33 -0.90
C LEU A 447 -10.59 23.80 -2.32
N ARG A 448 -11.04 22.57 -2.50
CA ARG A 448 -11.43 22.02 -3.79
C ARG A 448 -12.86 21.49 -3.69
N GLN A 449 -13.63 21.73 -4.75
CA GLN A 449 -14.94 21.14 -4.89
C GLN A 449 -14.79 19.66 -5.25
N ASN A 450 -15.66 18.83 -4.68
CA ASN A 450 -15.76 17.44 -5.06
C ASN A 450 -16.17 17.28 -6.54
N GLU A 451 -15.37 16.52 -7.30
CA GLU A 451 -15.68 16.10 -8.67
C GLU A 451 -16.21 14.65 -8.77
N PHE A 452 -16.40 13.98 -7.63
CA PHE A 452 -16.92 12.62 -7.57
C PHE A 452 -18.39 12.64 -7.94
N ARG A 453 -18.81 11.63 -8.70
CA ARG A 453 -20.24 11.46 -9.00
C ARG A 453 -21.01 11.24 -7.72
N ASN A 454 -22.05 12.03 -7.52
CA ASN A 454 -23.01 11.78 -6.46
C ASN A 454 -24.01 10.73 -6.93
N ILE A 455 -23.62 9.46 -6.84
CA ILE A 455 -24.51 8.33 -7.08
C ILE A 455 -25.34 8.12 -5.82
N GLU A 456 -26.66 8.07 -5.98
CA GLU A 456 -27.56 7.56 -4.96
C GLU A 456 -27.62 6.05 -5.13
N TYR A 457 -27.30 5.33 -4.05
CA TYR A 457 -27.30 3.89 -4.03
C TYR A 457 -28.54 3.42 -3.27
N GLU A 458 -29.14 2.32 -3.73
CA GLU A 458 -30.37 1.79 -3.17
C GLU A 458 -30.10 1.02 -1.87
N HIS A 459 -29.03 0.23 -1.84
CA HIS A 459 -28.74 -0.69 -0.73
C HIS A 459 -27.45 -0.33 0.02
N ILE A 460 -26.56 0.45 -0.59
CA ILE A 460 -25.26 0.82 -0.01
C ILE A 460 -25.41 1.93 1.03
N LYS A 461 -24.90 1.68 2.23
CA LYS A 461 -24.91 2.64 3.34
C LYS A 461 -23.74 3.62 3.26
N ASN A 462 -23.90 4.79 3.86
CA ASN A 462 -22.80 5.76 4.04
C ASN A 462 -22.04 5.51 5.35
N ASP A 463 -21.68 4.25 5.62
CA ASP A 463 -20.76 3.85 6.68
C ASP A 463 -19.33 3.67 6.13
N ILE A 464 -18.37 3.21 6.94
CA ILE A 464 -16.96 3.09 6.50
C ILE A 464 -16.81 2.13 5.31
N PRO A 465 -17.35 0.89 5.35
CA PRO A 465 -17.29 -0.02 4.19
C PRO A 465 -17.93 0.56 2.94
N GLY A 466 -19.12 1.15 3.06
CA GLY A 466 -19.82 1.75 1.92
C GLY A 466 -19.05 2.93 1.34
N LEU A 467 -18.57 3.87 2.15
CA LEU A 467 -17.75 4.99 1.67
C LEU A 467 -16.45 4.54 1.00
N LEU A 468 -15.78 3.53 1.56
CA LEU A 468 -14.56 2.97 0.97
C LEU A 468 -14.83 2.44 -0.44
N ALA A 469 -15.92 1.68 -0.61
CA ALA A 469 -16.33 1.14 -1.90
C ALA A 469 -16.72 2.26 -2.88
N GLN A 470 -17.51 3.25 -2.45
CA GLN A 470 -17.91 4.42 -3.25
C GLN A 470 -16.69 5.20 -3.79
N ILE A 471 -15.77 5.57 -2.89
CA ILE A 471 -14.56 6.33 -3.24
C ILE A 471 -13.66 5.52 -4.18
N ARG A 472 -13.52 4.22 -3.92
CA ARG A 472 -12.72 3.34 -4.75
C ARG A 472 -13.27 3.23 -6.18
N LEU A 473 -14.58 3.03 -6.35
CA LEU A 473 -15.18 2.99 -7.69
C LEU A 473 -14.97 4.29 -8.44
N GLU A 474 -15.06 5.45 -7.77
CA GLU A 474 -14.79 6.74 -8.41
C GLU A 474 -13.32 6.90 -8.81
N ILE A 475 -12.38 6.43 -7.99
CA ILE A 475 -10.96 6.39 -8.36
C ILE A 475 -10.72 5.47 -9.56
N LEU A 476 -11.36 4.31 -9.60
CA LEU A 476 -11.29 3.39 -10.75
C LEU A 476 -11.90 3.98 -12.01
N ARG A 477 -13.05 4.66 -11.88
CA ARG A 477 -13.68 5.40 -12.96
C ARG A 477 -12.73 6.45 -13.54
N LYS A 478 -12.14 7.30 -12.69
CA LYS A 478 -11.16 8.31 -13.10
C LYS A 478 -9.95 7.64 -13.79
N LYS A 479 -9.48 6.49 -13.27
CA LYS A 479 -8.41 5.70 -13.89
C LYS A 479 -8.75 5.25 -15.31
N ARG A 480 -9.94 4.69 -15.51
CA ARG A 480 -10.38 4.10 -16.78
C ARG A 480 -10.74 5.14 -17.84
N GLN A 481 -11.08 6.37 -17.43
CA GLN A 481 -11.35 7.47 -18.35
C GLN A 481 -10.08 8.03 -19.03
N LYS A 482 -8.88 7.51 -18.72
CA LYS A 482 -7.60 7.98 -19.26
C LYS A 482 -7.42 9.50 -19.14
N ALA A 483 -8.03 10.13 -18.14
CA ALA A 483 -7.81 11.54 -17.85
C ALA A 483 -6.33 11.73 -17.49
N ASP A 484 -5.67 12.70 -18.10
CA ASP A 484 -4.28 13.03 -17.81
C ASP A 484 -4.09 13.25 -16.31
N ASN A 485 -3.10 12.58 -15.72
CA ASN A 485 -2.80 12.60 -14.29
C ASN A 485 -3.97 12.17 -13.38
N ILE A 486 -4.21 10.85 -13.27
CA ILE A 486 -5.10 10.23 -12.27
C ILE A 486 -4.53 10.47 -10.86
N PHE A 487 -4.77 11.67 -10.35
CA PHE A 487 -4.38 12.16 -9.05
C PHE A 487 -5.62 12.78 -8.43
N THR A 488 -6.00 12.28 -7.26
CA THR A 488 -7.14 12.77 -6.52
C THR A 488 -6.64 13.50 -5.28
N PRO A 489 -6.73 14.84 -5.22
CA PRO A 489 -6.44 15.61 -4.01
C PRO A 489 -7.26 15.10 -2.81
N ILE A 490 -6.69 15.17 -1.61
CA ILE A 490 -7.37 14.72 -0.40
C ILE A 490 -8.66 15.52 -0.14
N GLU A 491 -8.68 16.79 -0.54
CA GLU A 491 -9.81 17.70 -0.37
C GLU A 491 -11.05 17.23 -1.13
N GLU A 492 -10.90 16.58 -2.29
CA GLU A 492 -12.04 16.01 -3.03
C GLU A 492 -12.66 14.84 -2.25
N ILE A 493 -11.84 13.99 -1.63
CA ILE A 493 -12.31 12.86 -0.81
C ILE A 493 -12.96 13.38 0.47
N GLU A 494 -12.38 14.39 1.11
CA GLU A 494 -12.94 15.04 2.29
C GLU A 494 -14.32 15.62 2.00
N ASP A 495 -14.45 16.45 0.96
CA ASP A 495 -15.73 17.07 0.60
C ASP A 495 -16.80 16.00 0.31
N TYR A 496 -16.42 14.93 -0.41
CA TYR A 496 -17.32 13.80 -0.66
C TYR A 496 -17.79 13.09 0.62
N VAL A 497 -16.87 12.72 1.52
CA VAL A 497 -17.20 12.06 2.78
C VAL A 497 -18.09 12.96 3.63
N PHE A 498 -17.76 14.26 3.72
CA PHE A 498 -18.51 15.22 4.52
C PHE A 498 -19.91 15.49 3.98
N HIS A 499 -20.08 15.45 2.66
CA HIS A 499 -21.39 15.53 2.02
C HIS A 499 -22.25 14.30 2.32
N LYS A 500 -21.71 13.09 2.07
CA LYS A 500 -22.41 11.81 2.28
C LYS A 500 -22.76 11.51 3.73
N THR A 501 -22.04 12.12 4.68
CA THR A 501 -22.23 11.95 6.13
C THR A 501 -22.70 13.23 6.80
N SER A 502 -23.47 14.05 6.07
CA SER A 502 -23.97 15.33 6.55
C SER A 502 -24.91 15.24 7.77
N ASP A 503 -25.39 14.04 8.07
CA ASP A 503 -26.16 13.68 9.27
C ASP A 503 -25.29 13.58 10.55
N LYS A 504 -23.96 13.44 10.42
CA LYS A 504 -23.05 13.17 11.56
C LYS A 504 -22.37 14.43 12.07
N ASP A 505 -21.86 14.40 13.31
CA ASP A 505 -21.05 15.50 13.84
C ASP A 505 -19.65 15.56 13.18
N PHE A 506 -19.02 16.72 13.27
CA PHE A 506 -17.73 17.00 12.62
C PHE A 506 -16.61 16.02 13.00
N GLN A 507 -16.53 15.59 14.26
CA GLN A 507 -15.46 14.68 14.71
C GLN A 507 -15.67 13.27 14.15
N THR A 508 -16.93 12.82 14.11
CA THR A 508 -17.28 11.54 13.48
C THR A 508 -16.95 11.55 11.99
N ARG A 509 -17.26 12.64 11.25
CA ARG A 509 -16.91 12.75 9.82
C ARG A 509 -15.40 12.69 9.59
N LYS A 510 -14.60 13.37 10.43
CA LYS A 510 -13.13 13.29 10.38
C LYS A 510 -12.61 11.88 10.62
N GLN A 511 -13.18 11.16 11.59
CA GLN A 511 -12.81 9.77 11.86
C GLN A 511 -13.13 8.85 10.69
N MET A 512 -14.30 9.00 10.08
CA MET A 512 -14.66 8.24 8.89
C MET A 512 -13.72 8.53 7.71
N LEU A 513 -13.37 9.80 7.48
CA LEU A 513 -12.39 10.19 6.46
C LEU A 513 -11.02 9.52 6.71
N LEU A 514 -10.51 9.59 7.95
CA LEU A 514 -9.24 8.96 8.33
C LEU A 514 -9.30 7.44 8.17
N SER A 515 -10.35 6.79 8.67
CA SER A 515 -10.56 5.35 8.53
C SER A 515 -10.49 4.89 7.08
N VAL A 516 -11.24 5.56 6.19
CA VAL A 516 -11.29 5.24 4.76
C VAL A 516 -9.91 5.41 4.10
N ILE A 517 -9.23 6.54 4.34
CA ILE A 517 -7.89 6.79 3.79
C ILE A 517 -6.88 5.75 4.28
N LEU A 518 -6.89 5.44 5.57
CA LEU A 518 -5.93 4.52 6.18
C LEU A 518 -6.15 3.09 5.66
N GLN A 519 -7.40 2.61 5.60
CA GLN A 519 -7.68 1.28 5.02
C GLN A 519 -7.21 1.20 3.57
N MET A 520 -7.58 2.17 2.72
CA MET A 520 -7.18 2.14 1.31
C MET A 520 -5.66 2.22 1.11
N THR A 521 -4.93 2.96 1.96
CA THR A 521 -3.48 3.06 1.87
C THR A 521 -2.74 1.82 2.41
N ASP A 522 -3.30 1.14 3.41
CA ASP A 522 -2.76 -0.11 3.98
C ASP A 522 -3.00 -1.30 3.07
N GLN A 523 -4.15 -1.32 2.39
CA GLN A 523 -4.51 -2.30 1.37
C GLN A 523 -3.82 -2.07 0.02
N SER A 524 -3.08 -0.96 -0.14
CA SER A 524 -2.50 -0.53 -1.41
C SER A 524 -3.52 -0.37 -2.55
N VAL A 525 -4.77 -0.01 -2.19
CA VAL A 525 -5.82 0.43 -3.13
C VAL A 525 -5.50 1.82 -3.66
N ILE A 526 -4.90 2.67 -2.80
CA ILE A 526 -4.38 3.98 -3.18
C ILE A 526 -2.95 4.18 -2.65
N GLY A 527 -2.17 4.99 -3.37
CA GLY A 527 -0.83 5.40 -2.96
C GLY A 527 -0.76 6.90 -2.70
N ASN A 528 -0.15 7.31 -1.58
CA ASN A 528 0.13 8.72 -1.29
C ASN A 528 1.06 9.30 -2.37
N SER A 529 0.65 10.42 -2.96
CA SER A 529 1.39 11.14 -4.00
C SER A 529 1.38 12.63 -3.70
N LEU A 530 2.42 13.33 -4.14
CA LEU A 530 2.48 14.79 -4.16
C LEU A 530 2.56 15.27 -5.60
N ARG A 531 1.88 16.37 -5.90
CA ARG A 531 1.95 17.06 -7.20
C ARG A 531 2.20 18.54 -6.94
N VAL A 532 3.23 19.10 -7.57
CA VAL A 532 3.59 20.51 -7.39
C VAL A 532 3.31 21.26 -8.69
N GLU A 533 2.30 22.10 -8.67
CA GLU A 533 1.76 22.84 -9.82
C GLU A 533 1.20 24.19 -9.34
N ASP A 534 1.34 25.24 -10.16
CA ASP A 534 0.82 26.58 -9.87
C ASP A 534 1.14 27.08 -8.46
N ASN A 535 2.37 26.81 -8.00
CA ASN A 535 2.86 27.19 -6.68
C ASN A 535 2.10 26.56 -5.49
N ILE A 536 1.36 25.48 -5.76
CA ILE A 536 0.65 24.68 -4.78
C ILE A 536 1.29 23.30 -4.74
N ILE A 537 1.49 22.79 -3.52
CA ILE A 537 1.86 21.41 -3.24
C ILE A 537 0.58 20.66 -2.94
N TYR A 538 0.03 20.00 -3.95
CA TYR A 538 -1.14 19.15 -3.81
C TYR A 538 -0.78 17.84 -3.13
N ARG A 539 -1.50 17.51 -2.07
CA ARG A 539 -1.44 16.23 -1.40
C ARG A 539 -2.65 15.41 -1.80
N GLY A 540 -2.41 14.20 -2.30
CA GLY A 540 -3.49 13.37 -2.80
C GLY A 540 -3.04 11.94 -3.07
N TYR A 541 -3.82 11.27 -3.89
CA TYR A 541 -3.70 9.83 -4.08
C TYR A 541 -3.72 9.46 -5.55
N ARG A 542 -2.89 8.48 -5.89
CA ARG A 542 -2.97 7.76 -7.16
C ARG A 542 -3.56 6.37 -6.88
N TYR A 543 -4.14 5.74 -7.88
CA TYR A 543 -4.57 4.35 -7.78
C TYR A 543 -3.34 3.47 -7.46
N GLY A 544 -3.51 2.52 -6.55
CA GLY A 544 -2.55 1.46 -6.28
C GLY A 544 -2.91 0.20 -7.07
N GLU A 545 -2.02 -0.79 -7.08
CA GLU A 545 -2.23 -2.03 -7.84
C GLU A 545 -3.44 -2.83 -7.36
N ASN A 546 -3.72 -2.81 -6.05
CA ASN A 546 -4.86 -3.52 -5.49
C ASN A 546 -6.21 -2.84 -5.77
N SER A 547 -6.22 -1.66 -6.42
CA SER A 547 -7.46 -0.94 -6.74
C SER A 547 -8.41 -1.76 -7.60
N ASP A 548 -7.89 -2.53 -8.55
CA ASP A 548 -8.68 -3.37 -9.46
C ASP A 548 -8.65 -4.86 -9.12
N VAL A 549 -7.85 -5.25 -8.13
CA VAL A 549 -7.57 -6.65 -7.80
C VAL A 549 -8.45 -7.14 -6.63
N VAL A 550 -8.37 -6.51 -5.47
CA VAL A 550 -9.06 -6.98 -4.25
C VAL A 550 -10.40 -6.26 -4.08
N LEU A 551 -11.49 -6.69 -4.71
CA LEU A 551 -12.75 -5.92 -4.73
C LEU A 551 -13.30 -5.58 -3.33
N PRO A 552 -14.04 -4.47 -3.15
CA PRO A 552 -14.65 -4.15 -1.86
C PRO A 552 -15.81 -5.11 -1.50
N PHE A 553 -16.53 -5.60 -2.50
CA PHE A 553 -17.59 -6.60 -2.42
C PHE A 553 -16.96 -7.97 -2.77
N ARG A 554 -16.66 -8.77 -1.75
CA ARG A 554 -15.76 -9.94 -1.85
C ARG A 554 -16.48 -11.25 -2.06
N ASN A 555 -17.61 -11.19 -2.75
CA ASN A 555 -18.42 -12.37 -2.99
C ASN A 555 -17.86 -13.22 -4.16
N SER A 556 -17.35 -14.41 -3.83
CA SER A 556 -16.79 -15.35 -4.82
C SER A 556 -17.82 -15.92 -5.80
N TYR A 557 -19.11 -15.92 -5.44
CA TYR A 557 -20.20 -16.32 -6.35
C TYR A 557 -20.44 -15.26 -7.43
N ILE A 558 -20.37 -13.97 -7.12
CA ILE A 558 -20.49 -12.91 -8.13
C ILE A 558 -19.37 -13.04 -9.17
N GLN A 559 -18.12 -13.20 -8.72
CA GLN A 559 -17.00 -13.43 -9.66
C GLN A 559 -17.25 -14.68 -10.50
N PHE A 560 -17.69 -15.78 -9.89
CA PHE A 560 -18.00 -17.01 -10.61
C PHE A 560 -19.02 -16.80 -11.73
N ILE A 561 -20.14 -16.16 -11.41
CA ILE A 561 -21.22 -15.91 -12.36
C ILE A 561 -20.71 -15.06 -13.52
N VAL A 562 -19.99 -13.98 -13.23
CA VAL A 562 -19.42 -13.08 -14.25
C VAL A 562 -18.38 -13.80 -15.13
N GLU A 563 -17.53 -14.65 -14.55
CA GLU A 563 -16.55 -15.44 -15.29
C GLU A 563 -17.22 -16.44 -16.24
N VAL A 564 -18.23 -17.16 -15.76
CA VAL A 564 -18.96 -18.13 -16.58
C VAL A 564 -19.74 -17.41 -17.67
N PHE A 565 -20.37 -16.28 -17.34
CA PHE A 565 -21.08 -15.45 -18.30
C PHE A 565 -20.16 -14.98 -19.44
N TYR A 566 -18.99 -14.42 -19.10
CA TYR A 566 -18.04 -13.98 -20.12
C TYR A 566 -17.53 -15.14 -20.98
N HIS A 567 -17.26 -16.31 -20.40
CA HIS A 567 -16.89 -17.52 -21.14
C HIS A 567 -18.00 -17.98 -22.09
N ASN A 568 -19.27 -17.85 -21.70
CA ASN A 568 -20.40 -18.14 -22.56
C ASN A 568 -20.49 -17.13 -23.71
N CYS A 569 -20.25 -15.84 -23.46
CA CYS A 569 -20.12 -14.84 -24.52
C CYS A 569 -19.00 -15.19 -25.51
N GLU A 570 -17.83 -15.62 -25.01
CA GLU A 570 -16.71 -16.07 -25.85
C GLU A 570 -17.11 -17.26 -26.73
N LYS A 571 -17.76 -18.29 -26.17
CA LYS A 571 -18.24 -19.44 -26.95
C LYS A 571 -19.23 -19.04 -28.04
N ILE A 572 -20.24 -18.24 -27.70
CA ILE A 572 -21.27 -17.76 -28.64
C ILE A 572 -20.61 -17.01 -29.79
N CYS A 573 -19.61 -16.18 -29.49
CA CYS A 573 -18.89 -15.37 -30.46
C CYS A 573 -17.70 -16.10 -31.12
N GLN A 574 -17.58 -17.42 -30.97
CA GLN A 574 -16.47 -18.23 -31.52
C GLN A 574 -15.09 -17.70 -31.12
N TYR A 575 -14.95 -17.21 -29.89
CA TYR A 575 -13.75 -16.64 -29.29
C TYR A 575 -13.22 -15.39 -30.01
N ASP A 576 -14.05 -14.69 -30.79
CA ASP A 576 -13.73 -13.34 -31.27
C ASP A 576 -13.78 -12.34 -30.10
N SER A 577 -12.61 -11.84 -29.69
CA SER A 577 -12.48 -10.99 -28.51
C SER A 577 -13.30 -9.69 -28.56
N LYS A 578 -13.45 -9.08 -29.76
CA LYS A 578 -14.21 -7.84 -29.93
C LYS A 578 -15.71 -8.11 -29.86
N LYS A 579 -16.19 -9.16 -30.53
CA LYS A 579 -17.60 -9.56 -30.48
C LYS A 579 -18.00 -10.01 -29.07
N SER A 580 -17.17 -10.83 -28.42
CA SER A 580 -17.41 -11.33 -27.07
C SER A 580 -17.51 -10.19 -26.06
N ARG A 581 -16.59 -9.21 -26.15
CA ARG A 581 -16.62 -8.01 -25.32
C ARG A 581 -17.88 -7.19 -25.53
N ARG A 582 -18.27 -6.96 -26.78
CA ARG A 582 -19.48 -6.21 -27.12
C ARG A 582 -20.74 -6.92 -26.60
N LEU A 583 -20.81 -8.24 -26.77
CA LEU A 583 -21.90 -9.06 -26.27
C LEU A 583 -22.02 -8.97 -24.74
N TYR A 584 -20.89 -9.16 -24.05
CA TYR A 584 -20.83 -9.07 -22.59
C TYR A 584 -21.38 -7.74 -22.08
N PHE A 585 -20.88 -6.59 -22.57
CA PHE A 585 -21.30 -5.28 -22.06
C PHE A 585 -22.75 -4.92 -22.43
N ASN A 586 -23.30 -5.47 -23.51
CA ASN A 586 -24.70 -5.27 -23.85
C ASN A 586 -25.66 -5.98 -22.87
N LEU A 587 -25.21 -7.05 -22.21
CA LEU A 587 -26.07 -7.95 -21.45
C LEU A 587 -25.74 -7.99 -19.96
N ILE A 588 -24.56 -7.55 -19.52
CA ILE A 588 -24.13 -7.69 -18.13
C ILE A 588 -25.06 -6.99 -17.13
N SER A 589 -25.51 -5.77 -17.41
CA SER A 589 -26.46 -5.07 -16.52
C SER A 589 -27.79 -5.81 -16.41
N TYR A 590 -28.27 -6.39 -17.52
CA TYR A 590 -29.50 -7.18 -17.53
C TYR A 590 -29.33 -8.50 -16.78
N MET A 591 -28.17 -9.16 -16.92
CA MET A 591 -27.81 -10.35 -16.16
C MET A 591 -27.89 -10.09 -14.65
N PHE A 592 -27.35 -8.97 -14.15
CA PHE A 592 -27.44 -8.63 -12.73
C PHE A 592 -28.88 -8.41 -12.25
N HIS A 593 -29.72 -7.75 -13.06
CA HIS A 593 -31.14 -7.55 -12.72
C HIS A 593 -31.91 -8.88 -12.64
N GLU A 594 -31.74 -9.76 -13.63
CA GLU A 594 -32.36 -11.09 -13.61
C GLU A 594 -31.81 -11.97 -12.48
N LEU A 595 -30.53 -11.84 -12.15
CA LEU A 595 -29.90 -12.56 -11.05
C LEU A 595 -30.53 -12.18 -9.71
N GLU A 596 -30.74 -10.89 -9.48
CA GLU A 596 -31.36 -10.38 -8.26
C GLU A 596 -32.78 -10.92 -8.08
N SER A 597 -33.61 -10.78 -9.12
CA SER A 597 -34.98 -11.32 -9.14
C SER A 597 -35.01 -12.83 -8.89
N TRP A 598 -34.15 -13.58 -9.59
CA TRP A 598 -34.06 -15.03 -9.42
C TRP A 598 -33.59 -15.42 -8.01
N MET A 599 -32.64 -14.68 -7.43
CA MET A 599 -32.17 -14.92 -6.06
C MET A 599 -33.25 -14.61 -5.02
N GLU A 600 -34.07 -13.59 -5.23
CA GLU A 600 -35.20 -13.26 -4.36
C GLU A 600 -36.25 -14.38 -4.39
N ASP A 601 -36.68 -14.79 -5.59
CA ASP A 601 -37.70 -15.84 -5.79
C ASP A 601 -37.32 -17.19 -5.14
N HIS A 602 -36.02 -17.50 -5.10
CA HIS A 602 -35.50 -18.76 -4.56
C HIS A 602 -35.03 -18.64 -3.10
N GLY A 603 -35.13 -17.46 -2.48
CA GLY A 603 -34.70 -17.21 -1.10
C GLY A 603 -33.18 -17.27 -0.90
N TYR A 604 -32.41 -16.98 -1.96
CA TYR A 604 -30.94 -16.94 -1.92
C TYR A 604 -30.39 -15.54 -1.62
N LEU A 605 -31.17 -14.49 -1.88
CA LEU A 605 -30.81 -13.11 -1.61
C LEU A 605 -30.61 -12.89 -0.10
N ASN A 606 -29.53 -12.19 0.27
CA ASN A 606 -29.07 -11.99 1.65
C ASN A 606 -28.70 -13.28 2.42
N VAL A 607 -28.67 -14.43 1.74
CA VAL A 607 -28.18 -15.71 2.28
C VAL A 607 -26.81 -16.04 1.68
N PHE A 608 -26.68 -15.98 0.36
CA PHE A 608 -25.44 -16.30 -0.36
C PHE A 608 -24.77 -15.06 -0.97
N VAL A 609 -25.59 -14.09 -1.38
CA VAL A 609 -25.15 -12.80 -1.93
C VAL A 609 -26.11 -11.74 -1.41
N SER A 610 -25.59 -10.62 -0.90
CA SER A 610 -26.46 -9.51 -0.45
C SER A 610 -26.88 -8.61 -1.62
N ALA A 611 -28.00 -7.91 -1.44
CA ALA A 611 -28.43 -6.90 -2.42
C ALA A 611 -27.37 -5.81 -2.63
N GLU A 612 -26.65 -5.44 -1.56
CA GLU A 612 -25.51 -4.51 -1.64
C GLU A 612 -24.37 -5.06 -2.53
N GLU A 613 -24.03 -6.34 -2.39
CA GLU A 613 -23.01 -6.98 -3.20
C GLU A 613 -23.40 -7.06 -4.69
N LEU A 614 -24.69 -7.29 -4.99
CA LEU A 614 -25.21 -7.28 -6.36
C LEU A 614 -25.18 -5.88 -6.98
N GLU A 615 -25.64 -4.85 -6.25
CA GLU A 615 -25.57 -3.45 -6.68
C GLU A 615 -24.13 -3.06 -7.00
N TRP A 616 -23.20 -3.42 -6.11
CA TRP A 616 -21.77 -3.20 -6.34
C TRP A 616 -21.20 -3.95 -7.53
N GLY A 617 -21.52 -5.24 -7.64
CA GLY A 617 -21.11 -6.09 -8.75
C GLY A 617 -21.55 -5.50 -10.07
N SER A 618 -22.82 -5.12 -10.18
CA SER A 618 -23.39 -4.49 -11.37
C SER A 618 -22.62 -3.25 -11.79
N LEU A 619 -22.34 -2.33 -10.86
CA LEU A 619 -21.60 -1.09 -11.15
C LEU A 619 -20.16 -1.35 -11.60
N TYR A 620 -19.47 -2.28 -10.96
CA TYR A 620 -18.07 -2.56 -11.28
C TYR A 620 -17.91 -3.32 -12.61
N TYR A 621 -18.71 -4.37 -12.82
CA TYR A 621 -18.61 -5.28 -13.96
C TYR A 621 -19.26 -4.74 -15.24
N SER A 622 -20.06 -3.68 -15.15
CA SER A 622 -20.66 -3.01 -16.30
C SER A 622 -19.79 -1.86 -16.88
N ASP A 623 -18.58 -1.62 -16.36
CA ASP A 623 -17.74 -0.52 -16.84
C ASP A 623 -17.01 -0.86 -18.16
N GLU A 624 -17.61 -0.45 -19.28
CA GLU A 624 -17.07 -0.69 -20.64
C GLU A 624 -15.70 -0.06 -20.93
N ARG A 625 -15.17 0.80 -20.05
CA ARG A 625 -13.86 1.45 -20.25
C ARG A 625 -12.68 0.59 -19.81
N THR A 626 -12.90 -0.49 -19.04
CA THR A 626 -11.82 -1.40 -18.62
C THR A 626 -11.67 -2.59 -19.54
N ASP A 627 -10.45 -3.09 -19.73
CA ASP A 627 -10.20 -4.34 -20.45
C ASP A 627 -10.70 -5.55 -19.63
N MET A 628 -10.98 -6.67 -20.32
CA MET A 628 -11.55 -7.86 -19.69
C MET A 628 -10.56 -8.58 -18.76
N ASP A 629 -9.25 -8.42 -18.99
CA ASP A 629 -8.22 -9.06 -18.16
C ASP A 629 -8.16 -8.39 -16.78
N THR A 630 -8.20 -7.06 -16.74
CA THR A 630 -8.32 -6.27 -15.51
C THR A 630 -9.71 -6.40 -14.88
N LEU A 631 -10.76 -6.49 -15.68
CA LEU A 631 -12.12 -6.56 -15.15
C LEU A 631 -12.45 -7.92 -14.54
N ILE A 632 -11.92 -9.01 -15.09
CA ILE A 632 -12.31 -10.36 -14.68
C ILE A 632 -11.09 -11.19 -14.26
N LYS A 633 -10.06 -11.30 -15.10
CA LYS A 633 -9.01 -12.32 -14.92
C LYS A 633 -8.07 -12.02 -13.75
N ASN A 634 -7.66 -10.77 -13.55
CA ASN A 634 -6.63 -10.38 -12.58
C ASN A 634 -6.93 -10.77 -11.12
N LYS A 635 -8.19 -11.04 -10.77
CA LYS A 635 -8.63 -11.39 -9.42
C LYS A 635 -9.11 -12.83 -9.28
N ARG A 636 -9.07 -13.59 -10.37
CA ARG A 636 -9.54 -14.98 -10.42
C ARG A 636 -8.95 -15.82 -9.29
N MET A 637 -7.62 -15.79 -9.10
CA MET A 637 -6.94 -16.56 -8.05
C MET A 637 -7.29 -16.10 -6.63
N LEU A 638 -7.79 -14.89 -6.45
CA LEU A 638 -8.21 -14.36 -5.14
C LEU A 638 -9.67 -14.69 -4.81
N MET A 639 -10.46 -15.01 -5.83
CA MET A 639 -11.90 -15.25 -5.72
C MET A 639 -12.26 -16.73 -5.94
N GLN A 640 -11.27 -17.62 -5.86
CA GLN A 640 -11.40 -19.06 -6.09
C GLN A 640 -11.81 -19.88 -4.85
N ASP A 641 -12.17 -19.21 -3.75
CA ASP A 641 -12.47 -19.82 -2.45
C ASP A 641 -13.63 -20.81 -2.42
N ASN A 642 -13.76 -21.48 -1.26
CA ASN A 642 -14.67 -22.54 -0.80
C ASN A 642 -16.17 -22.33 -1.10
N ARG A 643 -16.52 -22.03 -2.36
CA ARG A 643 -17.88 -22.06 -2.86
C ARG A 643 -18.43 -23.46 -2.64
N ASP A 644 -19.66 -23.52 -2.15
CA ASP A 644 -20.35 -24.79 -2.02
C ASP A 644 -20.56 -25.38 -3.42
N ARG A 645 -20.19 -26.66 -3.59
CA ARG A 645 -20.24 -27.32 -4.90
C ARG A 645 -21.66 -27.47 -5.45
N LEU A 646 -22.67 -27.58 -4.58
CA LEU A 646 -24.05 -27.62 -4.99
C LEU A 646 -24.50 -26.24 -5.46
N MET A 647 -24.20 -25.19 -4.69
CA MET A 647 -24.49 -23.81 -5.09
C MET A 647 -23.79 -23.41 -6.38
N GLU A 648 -22.54 -23.79 -6.57
CA GLU A 648 -21.82 -23.54 -7.82
C GLU A 648 -22.53 -24.19 -9.03
N ARG A 649 -23.06 -25.42 -8.87
CA ARG A 649 -23.85 -26.08 -9.92
C ARG A 649 -25.16 -25.36 -10.20
N ILE A 650 -25.83 -24.87 -9.16
CA ILE A 650 -27.09 -24.11 -9.30
C ILE A 650 -26.82 -22.82 -10.07
N PHE A 651 -25.83 -22.02 -9.66
CA PHE A 651 -25.47 -20.78 -10.35
C PHE A 651 -24.98 -21.03 -11.78
N ARG A 652 -24.20 -22.09 -12.01
CA ARG A 652 -23.77 -22.49 -13.36
C ARG A 652 -24.96 -22.81 -14.25
N LYS A 653 -25.90 -23.62 -13.75
CA LYS A 653 -27.10 -23.97 -14.51
C LYS A 653 -27.90 -22.71 -14.88
N TRP A 654 -28.12 -21.83 -13.91
CA TRP A 654 -28.85 -20.58 -14.13
C TRP A 654 -28.17 -19.69 -15.18
N ILE A 655 -26.86 -19.46 -15.09
CA ILE A 655 -26.17 -18.59 -16.05
C ILE A 655 -26.07 -19.20 -17.46
N ASP A 656 -25.98 -20.53 -17.56
CA ASP A 656 -26.03 -21.23 -18.84
C ASP A 656 -27.43 -21.08 -19.48
N GLU A 657 -28.50 -21.30 -18.73
CA GLU A 657 -29.89 -21.08 -19.18
C GLU A 657 -30.15 -19.62 -19.57
N PHE A 658 -29.64 -18.67 -18.78
CA PHE A 658 -29.68 -17.25 -19.10
C PHE A 658 -28.94 -16.95 -20.41
N SER A 659 -27.77 -17.56 -20.64
CA SER A 659 -26.97 -17.30 -21.85
C SER A 659 -27.63 -17.88 -23.11
N ASP A 660 -28.24 -19.06 -22.99
CA ASP A 660 -28.91 -19.76 -24.09
C ASP A 660 -30.20 -19.06 -24.55
N SER A 661 -30.87 -18.30 -23.66
CA SER A 661 -32.11 -17.59 -23.99
C SER A 661 -31.95 -16.49 -25.06
N TRP A 662 -30.73 -15.99 -25.27
CA TRP A 662 -30.46 -14.90 -26.22
C TRP A 662 -30.18 -15.35 -27.66
N GLY A 663 -30.02 -16.64 -27.92
CA GLY A 663 -29.49 -17.15 -29.20
C GLY A 663 -30.20 -16.65 -30.47
N GLU A 664 -31.51 -16.39 -30.44
CA GLU A 664 -32.26 -15.85 -31.59
C GLU A 664 -32.17 -14.31 -31.70
N ASP A 665 -32.18 -13.59 -30.58
CA ASP A 665 -32.12 -12.13 -30.52
C ASP A 665 -30.75 -11.56 -30.92
N LEU A 666 -29.66 -12.35 -30.75
CA LEU A 666 -28.30 -11.96 -31.11
C LEU A 666 -28.07 -11.76 -32.62
N LYS A 667 -28.90 -12.39 -33.46
CA LYS A 667 -28.92 -12.16 -34.92
C LYS A 667 -29.51 -10.79 -35.26
N TYR A 668 -30.47 -10.31 -34.47
CA TYR A 668 -31.16 -9.04 -34.72
C TYR A 668 -30.32 -7.81 -34.33
N ILE A 669 -29.43 -7.93 -33.35
CA ILE A 669 -28.52 -6.85 -32.91
C ILE A 669 -27.14 -6.86 -33.59
N GLY A 670 -26.94 -7.73 -34.59
CA GLY A 670 -25.75 -7.77 -35.45
C GLY A 670 -24.46 -8.21 -34.73
N ILE A 671 -24.58 -9.16 -33.78
CA ILE A 671 -23.43 -9.75 -33.06
C ILE A 671 -23.04 -11.09 -33.69
N LEU A 672 -24.04 -11.95 -33.92
CA LEU A 672 -23.96 -13.16 -34.74
C LEU A 672 -24.29 -12.83 -36.19
#